data_AF-A0AAV5ZCE1-F1
#
_entry.id   AF-A0AAV5ZCE1-F1
#
_cell.length_a   1.000
_cell.length_b   1.000
_cell.length_c   1.000
_cell.angle_alpha   90.00
_cell.angle_beta   90.00
_cell.angle_gamma   90.00
#
_symmetry.space_group_name_H-M   'P 1'
#
loop_
_entity.id
_entity.type
_entity.pdbx_description
1 polymer ?
#
loop_
_entity_poly.entity_id
_entity_poly.type
_entity_poly.pdbx_seq_one_letter_code
_entity_poly.pdbx_strand_id
1 'polypeptide(L)'
;MGRQPDRDPSWFGNDDDVLPLGAPFRPGLDPLPRRQHAWAVVKDRWGRPAHDEPRSALVRVTLPVEAPGPHEALGYVLYAGLTYNTLFAARGVPISVFDLHDRDAHVPGSGAVVLVAALGSETAREGRLKVGELRVLYPGVSNLMSPRAGADPMHADFKIQGYETPDGSFCQFVRCQAPQLLAHSERLTLPAGSSYMLDLETVYKALYDVAGLEVGGRVFVEGAAGGTGLYAVACAVLRGARVTGLVSTEAKGRLVLERGGAAFVNRKDPALAGAFTLVPAERAARAAWMESGRKLVETVRAANGGALVDVVVSSVGRDLFGRMVDLLAPGGRLVFYGATSGYTLAFLGKPGAAPAADMLRRAGLRPMQGVLIYHGGGDDRAGDDAIATALAAGARVVVAARTDTEAARVKSAQRVHGVVSLETLAKAGGFVWPPAMPDYDTDPDGYRRYQDATLKPFGQAVGKLLATADNPRGNPDVIVERAGQDTLGVSTFLARPFTGVVVYLEDTAADRLSFYAPNVWMHGKRVLFPGFAILGSHLSNAHQAEEVVRLIDGGALAIHAPAIHDWDALAEVHQAIHENRHAGTLTVRVGAGTSLDEVRAARAVYEAWGSRFVDFARVRVRIDPVRPGRPERVALVTIDWAPANALGGPTLDDLERALDALDGEPALKAAVLTGAGTMFVAGADIRQLRGFARPEEVEAVAARAQRLFGRLARLAAPVIAAVDGYALGGGNELQMACAWRVASRRAELGQPEINLHVIPGFGGTQMLPRLAARRAGAGGGQMYRVLVDALAVLLDGRRRSASRALALGIVDEVAPADALSHALGVARRIALGEFSGTLWSPLTDEATMAFPNVERDPEIQRLLAHHVHVPREAPARAIVDLVRLGFTQGLSAGLAAEAREFGRLTASDEGRAGLDRFLARRSLPLPLRRDDVGGG
;
A
#
# COMPACT_ATOMS: atom_id res chain seq x y z
N MET A 1 -3.22 20.96 -42.30
CA MET A 1 -3.00 21.65 -41.01
C MET A 1 -3.90 21.02 -39.97
N GLY A 2 -3.36 20.17 -39.10
CA GLY A 2 -4.14 19.60 -38.00
C GLY A 2 -4.46 20.70 -36.99
N ARG A 3 -5.75 20.91 -36.69
CA ARG A 3 -6.15 21.83 -35.60
C ARG A 3 -5.53 21.32 -34.29
N GLN A 4 -4.88 22.21 -33.53
CA GLN A 4 -4.47 21.92 -32.16
C GLN A 4 -5.65 21.30 -31.39
N PRO A 5 -5.39 20.30 -30.53
CA PRO A 5 -6.43 19.69 -29.72
C PRO A 5 -7.08 20.73 -28.81
N ASP A 6 -8.41 20.67 -28.71
CA ASP A 6 -9.21 21.55 -27.84
C ASP A 6 -9.01 21.13 -26.38
N ARG A 7 -8.62 22.08 -25.53
CA ARG A 7 -8.30 21.85 -24.11
C ARG A 7 -9.34 22.44 -23.17
N ASP A 8 -10.50 22.85 -23.68
CA ASP A 8 -11.59 23.37 -22.86
C ASP A 8 -12.02 22.30 -21.83
N PRO A 9 -11.83 22.55 -20.52
CA PRO A 9 -12.21 21.57 -19.50
C PRO A 9 -13.71 21.58 -19.19
N SER A 10 -14.49 22.48 -19.80
CA SER A 10 -15.90 22.72 -19.44
C SER A 10 -16.80 21.49 -19.58
N TRP A 11 -16.43 20.52 -20.43
CA TRP A 11 -17.22 19.30 -20.65
C TRP A 11 -16.87 18.15 -19.70
N PHE A 12 -15.78 18.23 -18.91
CA PHE A 12 -15.55 17.29 -17.81
C PHE A 12 -16.50 17.53 -16.63
N GLY A 13 -17.23 18.65 -16.65
CA GLY A 13 -18.40 18.99 -15.85
C GLY A 13 -18.18 20.22 -14.95
N ASN A 14 -19.22 20.61 -14.21
CA ASN A 14 -19.22 21.80 -13.35
C ASN A 14 -18.67 21.55 -11.93
N ASP A 15 -18.58 22.61 -11.12
CA ASP A 15 -18.10 22.59 -9.74
C ASP A 15 -19.21 22.32 -8.70
N ASP A 16 -20.31 21.67 -9.11
CA ASP A 16 -21.37 21.30 -8.18
C ASP A 16 -20.90 20.18 -7.25
N ASP A 17 -21.12 20.37 -5.93
CA ASP A 17 -20.77 19.41 -4.88
C ASP A 17 -19.27 19.01 -4.89
N VAL A 18 -18.41 20.03 -4.97
CA VAL A 18 -16.95 19.94 -4.83
C VAL A 18 -16.51 20.59 -3.53
N LEU A 19 -15.56 19.99 -2.82
CA LEU A 19 -14.91 20.63 -1.67
C LEU A 19 -13.97 21.74 -2.15
N PRO A 20 -13.97 22.94 -1.54
CA PRO A 20 -12.94 23.94 -1.84
C PRO A 20 -11.53 23.39 -1.59
N LEU A 21 -10.56 23.83 -2.39
CA LEU A 21 -9.14 23.50 -2.16
C LEU A 21 -8.69 23.99 -0.78
N GLY A 22 -7.89 23.19 -0.09
CA GLY A 22 -7.46 23.47 1.29
C GLY A 22 -8.55 23.36 2.37
N ALA A 23 -9.80 22.98 2.01
CA ALA A 23 -10.87 22.85 2.99
C ALA A 23 -10.59 21.71 3.99
N PRO A 24 -10.90 21.88 5.28
CA PRO A 24 -10.89 20.77 6.22
C PRO A 24 -11.81 19.63 5.77
N PHE A 25 -11.30 18.40 5.83
CA PHE A 25 -12.09 17.19 5.60
C PHE A 25 -11.82 16.20 6.73
N ARG A 26 -12.81 15.98 7.61
CA ARG A 26 -12.75 15.04 8.73
C ARG A 26 -13.37 13.72 8.30
N PRO A 27 -12.56 12.70 7.97
CA PRO A 27 -13.09 11.43 7.46
C PRO A 27 -14.13 10.81 8.38
N GLY A 28 -15.22 10.33 7.79
CA GLY A 28 -16.39 9.77 8.48
C GLY A 28 -17.37 10.81 9.01
N LEU A 29 -16.91 11.99 9.43
CA LEU A 29 -17.78 13.08 9.87
C LEU A 29 -18.25 13.90 8.66
N ASP A 30 -17.32 14.45 7.89
CA ASP A 30 -17.62 15.24 6.71
C ASP A 30 -18.04 14.32 5.55
N PRO A 31 -19.15 14.63 4.84
CA PRO A 31 -19.61 13.80 3.74
C PRO A 31 -18.60 13.83 2.58
N LEU A 32 -18.43 12.70 1.90
CA LEU A 32 -17.68 12.67 0.65
C LEU A 32 -18.41 13.51 -0.40
N PRO A 33 -17.73 14.46 -1.06
CA PRO A 33 -18.32 15.20 -2.16
C PRO A 33 -18.54 14.27 -3.35
N ARG A 34 -19.54 14.54 -4.20
CA ARG A 34 -19.73 13.78 -5.44
C ARG A 34 -18.62 14.03 -6.46
N ARG A 35 -17.98 15.20 -6.39
CA ARG A 35 -17.01 15.65 -7.37
C ARG A 35 -15.77 16.25 -6.70
N GLN A 36 -14.69 16.34 -7.46
CA GLN A 36 -13.40 16.82 -6.99
C GLN A 36 -12.65 17.58 -8.08
N HIS A 37 -11.84 18.54 -7.67
CA HIS A 37 -10.84 19.15 -8.53
C HIS A 37 -9.65 18.20 -8.76
N ALA A 38 -9.15 18.18 -9.99
CA ALA A 38 -7.95 17.46 -10.38
C ALA A 38 -7.17 18.23 -11.46
N TRP A 39 -5.88 17.93 -11.59
CA TRP A 39 -5.08 18.26 -12.77
C TRP A 39 -4.99 17.02 -13.65
N ALA A 40 -5.29 17.16 -14.95
CA ALA A 40 -5.31 16.06 -15.88
C ALA A 40 -4.69 16.42 -17.22
N VAL A 41 -4.17 15.41 -17.91
CA VAL A 41 -4.08 15.41 -19.37
C VAL A 41 -5.42 14.91 -19.89
N VAL A 42 -5.98 15.53 -20.92
CA VAL A 42 -7.33 15.23 -21.42
C VAL A 42 -7.29 14.80 -22.89
N LYS A 43 -8.26 14.02 -23.33
CA LYS A 43 -8.67 13.99 -24.73
C LYS A 43 -9.47 15.25 -25.04
N ASP A 44 -9.46 15.71 -26.27
CA ASP A 44 -10.36 16.77 -26.72
C ASP A 44 -11.77 16.22 -26.99
N ARG A 45 -12.72 17.12 -27.31
CA ARG A 45 -14.12 16.73 -27.62
C ARG A 45 -14.30 15.78 -28.81
N TRP A 46 -13.24 15.50 -29.57
CA TRP A 46 -13.22 14.54 -30.66
C TRP A 46 -12.44 13.26 -30.30
N GLY A 47 -12.06 13.09 -29.03
CA GLY A 47 -11.34 11.93 -28.53
C GLY A 47 -9.84 11.95 -28.81
N ARG A 48 -9.26 13.07 -29.26
CA ARG A 48 -7.82 13.17 -29.57
C ARG A 48 -7.04 13.54 -28.31
N PRO A 49 -6.01 12.77 -27.89
CA PRO A 49 -5.17 13.13 -26.75
C PRO A 49 -4.55 14.53 -26.89
N ALA A 50 -4.72 15.38 -25.88
CA ALA A 50 -4.22 16.75 -25.88
C ALA A 50 -2.81 16.88 -25.28
N HIS A 51 -1.91 15.96 -25.66
CA HIS A 51 -0.50 15.97 -25.22
C HIS A 51 0.24 17.25 -25.65
N ASP A 52 1.15 17.71 -24.79
CA ASP A 52 2.00 18.89 -25.00
C ASP A 52 3.10 18.96 -23.91
N GLU A 53 3.86 20.05 -23.88
CA GLU A 53 4.65 20.42 -22.71
C GLU A 53 3.76 20.59 -21.45
N PRO A 54 4.29 20.30 -20.24
CA PRO A 54 3.50 20.25 -19.01
C PRO A 54 2.61 21.47 -18.75
N ARG A 55 3.11 22.68 -19.01
CA ARG A 55 2.36 23.93 -18.85
C ARG A 55 1.02 23.93 -19.61
N SER A 56 1.04 23.37 -20.82
CA SER A 56 -0.07 23.37 -21.75
C SER A 56 -0.92 22.10 -21.66
N ALA A 57 -0.29 20.96 -21.37
CA ALA A 57 -0.94 19.65 -21.35
C ALA A 57 -1.74 19.39 -20.07
N LEU A 58 -1.25 19.90 -18.94
CA LEU A 58 -1.93 19.76 -17.65
C LEU A 58 -2.98 20.84 -17.55
N VAL A 59 -4.25 20.44 -17.43
CA VAL A 59 -5.39 21.35 -17.27
C VAL A 59 -6.21 20.97 -16.04
N ARG A 60 -6.84 21.96 -15.41
CA ARG A 60 -7.75 21.72 -14.29
C ARG A 60 -9.07 21.17 -14.81
N VAL A 61 -9.54 20.10 -14.18
CA VAL A 61 -10.82 19.45 -14.48
C VAL A 61 -11.56 19.16 -13.18
N THR A 62 -12.87 19.00 -13.27
CA THR A 62 -13.70 18.53 -12.16
C THR A 62 -14.19 17.12 -12.49
N LEU A 63 -13.80 16.13 -11.70
CA LEU A 63 -14.09 14.71 -11.92
C LEU A 63 -14.93 14.12 -10.80
N PRO A 64 -15.64 13.01 -11.02
CA PRO A 64 -16.33 12.30 -9.94
C PRO A 64 -15.35 11.81 -8.85
N VAL A 65 -15.82 11.76 -7.61
CA VAL A 65 -15.16 10.99 -6.54
C VAL A 65 -15.67 9.56 -6.62
N GLU A 66 -14.81 8.65 -7.10
CA GLU A 66 -15.14 7.23 -7.21
C GLU A 66 -15.03 6.54 -5.85
N ALA A 67 -16.01 5.70 -5.52
CA ALA A 67 -15.96 4.87 -4.33
C ALA A 67 -14.84 3.81 -4.46
N PRO A 68 -14.13 3.47 -3.37
CA PRO A 68 -13.11 2.43 -3.42
C PRO A 68 -13.74 1.05 -3.64
N GLY A 69 -13.10 0.22 -4.48
CA GLY A 69 -13.40 -1.21 -4.60
C GLY A 69 -13.05 -2.00 -3.33
N PRO A 70 -13.35 -3.30 -3.26
CA PRO A 70 -13.24 -4.09 -2.03
C PRO A 70 -11.86 -4.08 -1.37
N HIS A 71 -10.78 -4.14 -2.17
CA HIS A 71 -9.37 -4.15 -1.73
C HIS A 71 -8.69 -2.78 -1.85
N GLU A 72 -9.49 -1.72 -1.96
CA GLU A 72 -9.00 -0.36 -2.13
C GLU A 72 -9.37 0.52 -0.93
N ALA A 73 -8.81 1.71 -0.93
CA ALA A 73 -9.11 2.81 -0.03
C ALA A 73 -9.24 4.10 -0.85
N LEU A 74 -9.90 5.08 -0.26
CA LEU A 74 -9.93 6.45 -0.76
C LEU A 74 -9.12 7.32 0.19
N GLY A 75 -8.17 8.08 -0.30
CA GLY A 75 -7.34 9.02 0.47
C GLY A 75 -7.69 10.46 0.12
N TYR A 76 -7.93 11.30 1.12
CA TYR A 76 -7.99 12.75 0.97
C TYR A 76 -6.56 13.30 0.90
N VAL A 77 -6.16 13.81 -0.26
CA VAL A 77 -4.79 14.24 -0.55
C VAL A 77 -4.51 15.57 0.13
N LEU A 78 -3.57 15.59 1.07
CA LEU A 78 -3.09 16.83 1.70
C LEU A 78 -2.00 17.48 0.85
N TYR A 79 -1.00 16.68 0.49
CA TYR A 79 0.13 17.06 -0.34
C TYR A 79 0.42 15.97 -1.37
N ALA A 80 0.79 16.36 -2.59
CA ALA A 80 1.25 15.43 -3.63
C ALA A 80 2.70 15.74 -4.02
N GLY A 81 3.51 14.71 -4.22
CA GLY A 81 4.89 14.82 -4.71
C GLY A 81 4.91 15.07 -6.22
N LEU A 82 5.85 15.89 -6.69
CA LEU A 82 5.99 16.17 -8.13
C LEU A 82 7.13 15.34 -8.72
N THR A 83 6.80 14.50 -9.70
CA THR A 83 7.68 13.45 -10.21
C THR A 83 7.90 13.55 -11.71
N TYR A 84 9.00 12.97 -12.20
CA TYR A 84 9.41 13.07 -13.61
C TYR A 84 8.46 12.32 -14.57
N ASN A 85 7.80 11.26 -14.10
CA ASN A 85 6.87 10.49 -14.91
C ASN A 85 5.63 11.29 -15.37
N THR A 86 5.25 12.35 -14.65
CA THR A 86 4.25 13.32 -15.11
C THR A 86 4.65 13.97 -16.43
N LEU A 87 5.95 14.20 -16.68
CA LEU A 87 6.41 14.79 -17.94
C LEU A 87 6.17 13.84 -19.11
N PHE A 88 6.35 12.54 -18.90
CA PHE A 88 6.07 11.52 -19.91
C PHE A 88 4.56 11.42 -20.17
N ALA A 89 3.73 11.47 -19.11
CA ALA A 89 2.28 11.49 -19.23
C ALA A 89 1.77 12.72 -20.01
N ALA A 90 2.24 13.91 -19.63
CA ALA A 90 1.89 15.17 -20.27
C ALA A 90 2.23 15.17 -21.77
N ARG A 91 3.46 14.76 -22.11
CA ARG A 91 3.96 14.81 -23.48
C ARG A 91 3.50 13.64 -24.36
N GLY A 92 3.04 12.54 -23.77
CA GLY A 92 2.73 11.32 -24.51
C GLY A 92 3.96 10.68 -25.16
N VAL A 93 5.14 10.83 -24.53
CA VAL A 93 6.42 10.32 -25.03
C VAL A 93 7.04 9.39 -23.99
N PRO A 94 7.41 8.14 -24.35
CA PRO A 94 7.40 7.56 -25.70
C PRO A 94 6.02 7.09 -26.18
N ILE A 95 5.08 6.94 -25.26
CA ILE A 95 3.74 6.43 -25.53
C ILE A 95 2.71 7.39 -24.94
N SER A 96 1.55 7.45 -25.59
CA SER A 96 0.39 8.12 -25.04
C SER A 96 -0.14 7.30 -23.85
N VAL A 97 -0.39 7.95 -22.72
CA VAL A 97 -1.01 7.28 -21.55
C VAL A 97 -2.43 6.81 -21.84
N PHE A 98 -3.10 7.42 -22.82
CA PHE A 98 -4.43 7.00 -23.27
C PHE A 98 -4.41 5.69 -24.07
N ASP A 99 -3.24 5.19 -24.47
CA ASP A 99 -3.13 3.87 -25.09
C ASP A 99 -3.18 2.74 -24.03
N LEU A 100 -3.12 3.11 -22.74
CA LEU A 100 -3.11 2.20 -21.61
C LEU A 100 -4.50 2.06 -20.94
N HIS A 101 -5.45 2.94 -21.27
CA HIS A 101 -6.80 2.95 -20.70
C HIS A 101 -7.82 3.72 -21.56
N ASP A 102 -9.11 3.42 -21.38
CA ASP A 102 -10.17 4.02 -22.19
C ASP A 102 -10.75 5.35 -21.64
N ARG A 103 -10.24 5.87 -20.51
CA ARG A 103 -10.73 7.14 -19.95
C ARG A 103 -10.38 8.35 -20.83
N ASP A 104 -11.17 9.42 -20.70
CA ASP A 104 -10.97 10.68 -21.42
C ASP A 104 -10.13 11.71 -20.66
N ALA A 105 -9.97 11.52 -19.35
CA ALA A 105 -9.03 12.26 -18.53
C ALA A 105 -8.04 11.27 -17.90
N HIS A 106 -6.77 11.67 -17.88
CA HIS A 106 -5.69 11.00 -17.18
C HIS A 106 -5.17 11.94 -16.10
N VAL A 107 -5.39 11.60 -14.83
CA VAL A 107 -4.87 12.35 -13.68
C VAL A 107 -3.49 11.82 -13.34
N PRO A 108 -2.41 12.61 -13.52
CA PRO A 108 -1.07 12.16 -13.16
C PRO A 108 -0.81 12.22 -11.65
N GLY A 109 0.41 11.84 -11.26
CA GLY A 109 0.95 12.04 -9.91
C GLY A 109 1.07 10.72 -9.14
N SER A 110 2.27 10.45 -8.64
CA SER A 110 2.67 9.13 -8.15
C SER A 110 3.25 9.16 -6.74
N GLY A 111 2.66 9.95 -5.85
CA GLY A 111 3.06 10.01 -4.44
C GLY A 111 2.32 11.11 -3.71
N ALA A 112 1.88 10.84 -2.48
CA ALA A 112 1.10 11.78 -1.70
C ALA A 112 1.17 11.48 -0.20
N VAL A 113 0.83 12.48 0.62
CA VAL A 113 0.36 12.26 1.98
C VAL A 113 -1.14 12.44 2.00
N VAL A 114 -1.83 11.44 2.54
CA VAL A 114 -3.30 11.38 2.56
C VAL A 114 -3.82 11.14 3.96
N LEU A 115 -5.02 11.65 4.25
CA LEU A 115 -5.88 11.08 5.29
C LEU A 115 -6.76 10.01 4.67
N VAL A 116 -6.85 8.82 5.28
CA VAL A 116 -7.75 7.77 4.81
C VAL A 116 -9.20 8.27 4.93
N ALA A 117 -9.85 8.48 3.80
CA ALA A 117 -11.21 9.02 3.69
C ALA A 117 -12.28 7.93 3.76
N ALA A 118 -12.04 6.78 3.12
CA ALA A 118 -12.94 5.63 3.11
C ALA A 118 -12.18 4.33 2.81
N LEU A 119 -12.79 3.19 3.15
CA LEU A 119 -12.22 1.85 2.96
C LEU A 119 -13.18 0.95 2.20
N GLY A 120 -12.64 0.15 1.28
CA GLY A 120 -13.33 -1.01 0.70
C GLY A 120 -13.62 -2.08 1.75
N SER A 121 -14.56 -2.99 1.46
CA SER A 121 -15.02 -3.99 2.42
C SER A 121 -13.92 -4.95 2.90
N GLU A 122 -13.04 -5.40 1.99
CA GLU A 122 -11.96 -6.32 2.33
C GLU A 122 -10.80 -5.59 3.01
N THR A 123 -10.53 -4.34 2.60
CA THR A 123 -9.57 -3.46 3.29
C THR A 123 -9.99 -3.19 4.73
N ALA A 124 -11.28 -2.87 4.95
CA ALA A 124 -11.83 -2.68 6.29
C ALA A 124 -11.76 -3.98 7.11
N ARG A 125 -11.99 -5.14 6.47
CA ARG A 125 -11.91 -6.46 7.09
C ARG A 125 -10.48 -6.85 7.49
N GLU A 126 -9.48 -6.49 6.68
CA GLU A 126 -8.05 -6.69 6.97
C GLU A 126 -7.66 -5.97 8.29
N GLY A 127 -8.20 -4.78 8.53
CA GLY A 127 -8.04 -4.05 9.79
C GLY A 127 -6.68 -3.34 9.97
N ARG A 128 -5.79 -3.41 8.98
CA ARG A 128 -4.49 -2.71 8.98
C ARG A 128 -4.64 -1.19 8.81
N LEU A 129 -5.62 -0.76 8.02
CA LEU A 129 -5.93 0.65 7.76
C LEU A 129 -7.20 1.07 8.49
N LYS A 130 -7.25 2.32 8.93
CA LYS A 130 -8.44 2.94 9.52
C LYS A 130 -8.71 4.30 8.92
N VAL A 131 -10.00 4.65 8.87
CA VAL A 131 -10.44 5.97 8.43
C VAL A 131 -9.92 7.04 9.40
N GLY A 132 -9.42 8.15 8.85
CA GLY A 132 -8.82 9.25 9.61
C GLY A 132 -7.33 9.10 9.90
N GLU A 133 -6.70 7.99 9.52
CA GLU A 133 -5.24 7.83 9.67
C GLU A 133 -4.48 8.56 8.58
N LEU A 134 -3.31 9.09 8.96
CA LEU A 134 -2.36 9.70 8.04
C LEU A 134 -1.49 8.62 7.41
N ARG A 135 -1.41 8.61 6.07
CA ARG A 135 -0.68 7.61 5.29
C ARG A 135 0.13 8.28 4.19
N VAL A 136 1.21 7.62 3.78
CA VAL A 136 1.95 7.98 2.57
C VAL A 136 1.55 7.01 1.46
N LEU A 137 1.29 7.55 0.27
CA LEU A 137 0.91 6.79 -0.92
C LEU A 137 2.16 6.30 -1.67
N TYR A 138 2.32 4.99 -1.69
CA TYR A 138 3.21 4.25 -2.59
C TYR A 138 2.54 4.06 -3.97
N PRO A 139 3.19 4.38 -5.09
CA PRO A 139 2.54 4.41 -6.40
C PRO A 139 2.38 3.04 -7.07
N GLY A 140 3.01 1.97 -6.58
CA GLY A 140 2.94 0.68 -7.27
C GLY A 140 1.60 -0.05 -7.09
N VAL A 141 1.01 -0.45 -8.21
CA VAL A 141 -0.23 -1.22 -8.30
C VAL A 141 0.12 -2.58 -8.89
N SER A 142 -0.48 -3.65 -8.36
CA SER A 142 -0.31 -4.99 -8.94
C SER A 142 -1.60 -5.80 -8.85
N ASN A 143 -1.67 -6.91 -9.57
CA ASN A 143 -2.72 -7.90 -9.38
C ASN A 143 -2.47 -8.67 -8.07
N LEU A 144 -3.06 -8.18 -6.99
CA LEU A 144 -2.93 -8.72 -5.63
C LEU A 144 -3.34 -10.19 -5.50
N MET A 145 -4.19 -10.69 -6.40
CA MET A 145 -4.70 -12.07 -6.37
C MET A 145 -3.88 -13.03 -7.25
N SER A 146 -2.85 -12.53 -7.94
CA SER A 146 -1.96 -13.37 -8.75
C SER A 146 -1.03 -14.19 -7.85
N PRO A 147 -0.90 -15.52 -8.06
CA PRO A 147 0.09 -16.33 -7.36
C PRO A 147 1.54 -15.84 -7.56
N ARG A 148 1.80 -15.10 -8.64
CA ARG A 148 3.13 -14.52 -8.91
C ARG A 148 3.53 -13.45 -7.91
N ALA A 149 2.56 -12.81 -7.25
CA ALA A 149 2.83 -11.84 -6.19
C ALA A 149 3.57 -12.47 -5.01
N GLY A 150 3.47 -13.79 -4.80
CA GLY A 150 4.25 -14.51 -3.79
C GLY A 150 5.75 -14.58 -4.07
N ALA A 151 6.17 -14.38 -5.33
CA ALA A 151 7.59 -14.23 -5.67
C ALA A 151 8.01 -12.75 -5.58
N ASP A 152 7.30 -11.88 -6.29
CA ASP A 152 7.43 -10.43 -6.20
C ASP A 152 6.16 -9.78 -6.79
N PRO A 153 5.46 -8.86 -6.09
CA PRO A 153 4.34 -8.11 -6.64
C PRO A 153 4.67 -7.39 -7.96
N MET A 154 5.94 -7.04 -8.20
CA MET A 154 6.37 -6.44 -9.47
C MET A 154 6.24 -7.38 -10.67
N HIS A 155 6.12 -8.70 -10.45
CA HIS A 155 5.94 -9.70 -11.52
C HIS A 155 4.46 -9.99 -11.81
N ALA A 156 3.54 -9.31 -11.11
CA ALA A 156 2.11 -9.60 -11.10
C ALA A 156 1.31 -8.47 -11.74
N ASP A 157 1.48 -8.23 -13.04
CA ASP A 157 0.82 -7.13 -13.79
C ASP A 157 1.01 -5.77 -13.08
N PHE A 158 2.26 -5.47 -12.78
CA PHE A 158 2.64 -4.28 -12.06
C PHE A 158 2.50 -3.02 -12.92
N LYS A 159 2.01 -1.94 -12.31
CA LYS A 159 1.82 -0.62 -12.94
C LYS A 159 2.15 0.49 -11.94
N ILE A 160 2.61 1.63 -12.42
CA ILE A 160 2.80 2.85 -11.63
C ILE A 160 1.54 3.72 -11.71
N GLN A 161 0.87 3.92 -10.58
CA GLN A 161 -0.31 4.77 -10.47
C GLN A 161 -0.02 6.22 -10.86
N GLY A 162 -0.94 6.82 -11.64
CA GLY A 162 -0.78 8.18 -12.15
C GLY A 162 0.23 8.32 -13.30
N TYR A 163 0.71 7.20 -13.83
CA TYR A 163 1.45 7.16 -15.10
C TYR A 163 0.89 6.07 -16.02
N GLU A 164 0.84 4.83 -15.54
CA GLU A 164 0.30 3.68 -16.27
C GLU A 164 -1.18 3.40 -15.91
N THR A 165 -1.73 4.16 -14.96
CA THR A 165 -3.14 4.16 -14.59
C THR A 165 -3.70 5.58 -14.64
N PRO A 166 -5.01 5.76 -14.93
CA PRO A 166 -5.60 7.09 -15.14
C PRO A 166 -5.87 7.90 -13.85
N ASP A 167 -5.66 7.31 -12.69
CA ASP A 167 -6.15 7.76 -11.38
C ASP A 167 -4.99 8.04 -10.41
N GLY A 168 -4.18 9.05 -10.74
CA GLY A 168 -3.07 9.54 -9.92
C GLY A 168 -3.49 10.45 -8.76
N SER A 169 -2.48 11.04 -8.11
CA SER A 169 -2.60 11.82 -6.87
C SER A 169 -2.78 13.33 -7.06
N PHE A 170 -2.77 13.85 -8.29
CA PHE A 170 -3.10 15.25 -8.56
C PHE A 170 -4.62 15.49 -8.59
N CYS A 171 -5.28 15.10 -7.50
CA CYS A 171 -6.71 15.27 -7.24
C CYS A 171 -6.96 15.38 -5.73
N GLN A 172 -8.16 15.82 -5.32
CA GLN A 172 -8.48 15.94 -3.89
C GLN A 172 -8.68 14.58 -3.20
N PHE A 173 -9.20 13.58 -3.91
CA PHE A 173 -9.47 12.23 -3.43
C PHE A 173 -8.87 11.21 -4.39
N VAL A 174 -7.84 10.52 -3.93
CA VAL A 174 -7.15 9.47 -4.69
C VAL A 174 -7.64 8.10 -4.26
N ARG A 175 -8.03 7.27 -5.23
CA ARG A 175 -8.38 5.86 -5.00
C ARG A 175 -7.11 5.04 -5.12
N CYS A 176 -6.84 4.11 -4.21
CA CYS A 176 -5.62 3.32 -4.23
C CYS A 176 -5.85 1.93 -3.61
N GLN A 177 -5.07 0.93 -4.02
CA GLN A 177 -5.08 -0.38 -3.38
C GLN A 177 -4.61 -0.28 -1.92
N ALA A 178 -5.11 -1.17 -1.05
CA ALA A 178 -4.73 -1.16 0.36
C ALA A 178 -3.20 -1.18 0.59
N PRO A 179 -2.38 -2.01 -0.10
CA PRO A 179 -0.93 -2.05 0.11
C PRO A 179 -0.19 -0.79 -0.29
N GLN A 180 -0.83 0.14 -1.01
CA GLN A 180 -0.24 1.43 -1.38
C GLN A 180 -0.21 2.42 -0.21
N LEU A 181 -1.04 2.23 0.82
CA LEU A 181 -1.08 3.13 1.96
C LEU A 181 -0.14 2.63 3.06
N LEU A 182 1.02 3.28 3.16
CA LEU A 182 2.05 3.03 4.14
C LEU A 182 1.93 4.01 5.32
N ALA A 183 2.51 3.68 6.46
CA ALA A 183 2.55 4.58 7.61
C ALA A 183 3.30 5.88 7.27
N HIS A 184 2.77 7.01 7.72
CA HIS A 184 3.52 8.27 7.70
C HIS A 184 4.45 8.35 8.90
N SER A 185 5.70 8.72 8.66
CA SER A 185 6.68 8.94 9.71
C SER A 185 6.46 10.29 10.39
N GLU A 186 6.22 10.32 11.69
CA GLU A 186 6.10 11.57 12.47
C GLU A 186 7.42 12.36 12.54
N ARG A 187 8.54 11.79 12.05
CA ARG A 187 9.80 12.54 11.85
C ARG A 187 9.74 13.46 10.65
N LEU A 188 8.78 13.31 9.74
CA LEU A 188 8.65 14.11 8.54
C LEU A 188 7.53 15.13 8.67
N THR A 189 7.71 16.29 8.04
CA THR A 189 6.56 17.16 7.78
C THR A 189 5.68 16.53 6.70
N LEU A 190 4.40 16.88 6.64
CA LEU A 190 3.50 16.37 5.60
C LEU A 190 4.03 16.65 4.18
N PRO A 191 4.56 17.85 3.86
CA PRO A 191 5.21 18.11 2.58
C PRO A 191 6.40 17.16 2.33
N ALA A 192 7.27 16.96 3.33
CA ALA A 192 8.40 16.02 3.17
C ALA A 192 7.90 14.60 2.91
N GLY A 193 6.86 14.17 3.63
CA GLY A 193 6.24 12.86 3.50
C GLY A 193 5.68 12.55 2.10
N SER A 194 5.24 13.56 1.33
CA SER A 194 4.65 13.36 0.00
C SER A 194 5.70 13.27 -1.11
N SER A 195 6.93 13.71 -0.82
CA SER A 195 7.91 14.07 -1.85
C SER A 195 8.96 13.01 -2.16
N TYR A 196 9.06 11.95 -1.36
CA TYR A 196 10.19 11.01 -1.44
C TYR A 196 9.85 9.67 -2.09
N MET A 197 8.60 9.19 -1.96
CA MET A 197 8.28 7.76 -2.08
C MET A 197 8.78 7.17 -3.40
N LEU A 198 8.29 7.66 -4.54
CA LEU A 198 8.68 7.19 -5.87
C LEU A 198 10.19 7.23 -6.12
N ASP A 199 10.86 8.33 -5.78
CA ASP A 199 12.26 8.53 -6.09
C ASP A 199 13.18 7.68 -5.22
N LEU A 200 12.93 7.70 -3.90
CA LEU A 200 13.79 7.06 -2.93
C LEU A 200 13.69 5.54 -2.97
N GLU A 201 12.49 4.98 -3.12
CA GLU A 201 12.31 3.52 -3.14
C GLU A 201 12.90 2.89 -4.41
N THR A 202 12.79 3.60 -5.55
CA THR A 202 13.45 3.23 -6.81
C THR A 202 14.95 3.09 -6.60
N VAL A 203 15.54 4.08 -5.94
CA VAL A 203 16.98 4.13 -5.66
C VAL A 203 17.40 3.09 -4.63
N TYR A 204 16.61 2.90 -3.58
CA TYR A 204 16.87 1.92 -2.53
C TYR A 204 17.00 0.52 -3.13
N LYS A 205 16.00 0.07 -3.91
CA LYS A 205 16.06 -1.21 -4.63
C LYS A 205 17.23 -1.25 -5.61
N ALA A 206 17.42 -0.18 -6.39
CA ALA A 206 18.49 -0.13 -7.39
C ALA A 206 19.88 -0.31 -6.76
N LEU A 207 20.17 0.35 -5.65
CA LEU A 207 21.48 0.31 -4.99
C LEU A 207 21.69 -0.97 -4.17
N TYR A 208 20.70 -1.39 -3.38
CA TYR A 208 20.91 -2.46 -2.41
C TYR A 208 20.53 -3.83 -2.96
N ASP A 209 19.38 -3.95 -3.63
CA ASP A 209 18.87 -5.26 -4.04
C ASP A 209 19.38 -5.67 -5.42
N VAL A 210 19.49 -4.68 -6.33
CA VAL A 210 19.90 -4.92 -7.71
C VAL A 210 21.41 -4.79 -7.86
N ALA A 211 21.97 -3.63 -7.53
CA ALA A 211 23.41 -3.40 -7.64
C ALA A 211 24.21 -4.09 -6.53
N GLY A 212 23.63 -4.36 -5.36
CA GLY A 212 24.34 -5.00 -4.25
C GLY A 212 25.51 -4.17 -3.74
N LEU A 213 25.30 -2.87 -3.49
CA LEU A 213 26.33 -1.97 -2.99
C LEU A 213 26.92 -2.48 -1.66
N GLU A 214 28.23 -2.72 -1.66
CA GLU A 214 28.99 -3.13 -0.48
C GLU A 214 29.39 -1.92 0.38
N VAL A 215 29.61 -2.16 1.68
CA VAL A 215 30.04 -1.13 2.63
C VAL A 215 31.39 -0.55 2.19
N GLY A 216 31.48 0.78 2.12
CA GLY A 216 32.71 1.47 1.70
C GLY A 216 32.99 1.47 0.19
N GLY A 217 32.08 0.95 -0.63
CA GLY A 217 32.25 0.91 -2.09
C GLY A 217 32.36 2.30 -2.73
N ARG A 218 32.83 2.36 -3.98
CA ARG A 218 32.91 3.60 -4.78
C ARG A 218 31.71 3.70 -5.70
N VAL A 219 30.97 4.80 -5.60
CA VAL A 219 29.71 4.99 -6.34
C VAL A 219 29.78 6.24 -7.19
N PHE A 220 29.42 6.11 -8.47
CA PHE A 220 29.17 7.25 -9.34
C PHE A 220 27.67 7.44 -9.55
N VAL A 221 27.18 8.66 -9.39
CA VAL A 221 25.73 8.96 -9.46
C VAL A 221 25.46 10.00 -10.53
N GLU A 222 24.66 9.66 -11.54
CA GLU A 222 24.14 10.64 -12.49
C GLU A 222 23.10 11.57 -11.85
N GLY A 223 23.07 12.84 -12.29
CA GLY A 223 22.04 13.78 -11.84
C GLY A 223 22.01 13.96 -10.32
N ALA A 224 23.17 13.89 -9.67
CA ALA A 224 23.33 13.71 -8.21
C ALA A 224 22.71 14.80 -7.31
N ALA A 225 22.13 15.86 -7.90
CA ALA A 225 21.47 16.96 -7.21
C ALA A 225 19.95 17.07 -7.54
N GLY A 226 19.40 16.17 -8.36
CA GLY A 226 17.97 16.04 -8.64
C GLY A 226 17.33 14.91 -7.83
N GLY A 227 16.00 14.74 -7.90
CA GLY A 227 15.22 13.81 -7.07
C GLY A 227 15.87 12.46 -6.75
N THR A 228 15.91 11.55 -7.73
CA THR A 228 16.52 10.22 -7.54
C THR A 228 18.03 10.26 -7.29
N GLY A 229 18.77 11.14 -7.99
CA GLY A 229 20.23 11.23 -7.85
C GLY A 229 20.66 11.66 -6.45
N LEU A 230 19.95 12.60 -5.83
CA LEU A 230 20.23 13.07 -4.48
C LEU A 230 19.93 11.98 -3.43
N TYR A 231 18.85 11.20 -3.62
CA TYR A 231 18.60 10.03 -2.78
C TYR A 231 19.64 8.92 -3.00
N ALA A 232 20.19 8.78 -4.21
CA ALA A 232 21.26 7.81 -4.48
C ALA A 232 22.55 8.19 -3.76
N VAL A 233 22.87 9.49 -3.67
CA VAL A 233 23.95 9.99 -2.80
C VAL A 233 23.66 9.63 -1.35
N ALA A 234 22.46 9.93 -0.84
CA ALA A 234 22.10 9.67 0.56
C ALA A 234 22.18 8.18 0.93
N CYS A 235 21.63 7.29 0.11
CA CYS A 235 21.71 5.84 0.31
C CYS A 235 23.15 5.32 0.24
N ALA A 236 23.93 5.77 -0.75
CA ALA A 236 25.33 5.34 -0.85
C ALA A 236 26.15 5.81 0.36
N VAL A 237 25.99 7.06 0.80
CA VAL A 237 26.65 7.61 2.00
C VAL A 237 26.22 6.85 3.26
N LEU A 238 24.95 6.46 3.39
CA LEU A 238 24.46 5.64 4.51
C LEU A 238 25.20 4.29 4.62
N ARG A 239 25.65 3.70 3.49
CA ARG A 239 26.51 2.51 3.46
C ARG A 239 28.00 2.81 3.59
N GLY A 240 28.37 4.05 3.92
CA GLY A 240 29.76 4.49 4.02
C GLY A 240 30.47 4.57 2.67
N ALA A 241 29.74 4.56 1.56
CA ALA A 241 30.33 4.56 0.23
C ALA A 241 30.97 5.92 -0.11
N ARG A 242 32.04 5.88 -0.92
CA ARG A 242 32.65 7.08 -1.49
C ARG A 242 31.90 7.48 -2.75
N VAL A 243 31.15 8.57 -2.69
CA VAL A 243 30.28 8.99 -3.79
C VAL A 243 30.90 10.10 -4.63
N THR A 244 30.88 9.93 -5.96
CA THR A 244 31.18 10.98 -6.94
C THR A 244 29.92 11.32 -7.75
N GLY A 245 29.43 12.55 -7.66
CA GLY A 245 28.19 12.97 -8.34
C GLY A 245 28.43 13.67 -9.68
N LEU A 246 27.62 13.38 -10.71
CA LEU A 246 27.57 14.15 -11.95
C LEU A 246 26.50 15.24 -11.87
N VAL A 247 26.89 16.49 -12.09
CA VAL A 247 26.02 17.68 -12.00
C VAL A 247 26.14 18.55 -13.26
N SER A 248 25.29 19.57 -13.36
CA SER A 248 25.30 20.54 -14.47
C SER A 248 25.70 21.96 -14.08
N THR A 249 25.90 22.22 -12.78
CA THR A 249 26.35 23.51 -12.25
C THR A 249 27.19 23.29 -10.99
N GLU A 250 28.08 24.23 -10.68
CA GLU A 250 28.89 24.21 -9.46
C GLU A 250 28.02 24.24 -8.19
N ALA A 251 26.92 25.00 -8.19
CA ALA A 251 25.98 25.05 -7.07
C ALA A 251 25.36 23.68 -6.78
N LYS A 252 24.95 22.95 -7.83
CA LYS A 252 24.49 21.56 -7.69
C LYS A 252 25.60 20.64 -7.17
N GLY A 253 26.85 20.88 -7.57
CA GLY A 253 28.02 20.16 -7.06
C GLY A 253 28.25 20.34 -5.55
N ARG A 254 28.14 21.58 -5.06
CA ARG A 254 28.24 21.88 -3.62
C ARG A 254 27.19 21.14 -2.80
N LEU A 255 25.94 21.07 -3.30
CA LEU A 255 24.88 20.30 -2.65
C LEU A 255 25.25 18.82 -2.50
N VAL A 256 25.90 18.20 -3.50
CA VAL A 256 26.36 16.81 -3.38
C VAL A 256 27.37 16.65 -2.24
N LEU A 257 28.30 17.58 -2.08
CA LEU A 257 29.30 17.57 -1.00
C LEU A 257 28.65 17.77 0.38
N GLU A 258 27.71 18.71 0.50
CA GLU A 258 26.94 18.96 1.72
C GLU A 258 26.15 17.73 2.19
N ARG A 259 25.78 16.84 1.26
CA ARG A 259 25.08 15.58 1.55
C ARG A 259 26.02 14.40 1.80
N GLY A 260 27.31 14.66 1.99
CA GLY A 260 28.32 13.63 2.29
C GLY A 260 28.96 12.99 1.06
N GLY A 261 28.67 13.47 -0.15
CA GLY A 261 29.40 13.08 -1.34
C GLY A 261 30.87 13.50 -1.24
N ALA A 262 31.77 12.67 -1.77
CA ALA A 262 33.21 12.92 -1.68
C ALA A 262 33.73 13.87 -2.77
N ALA A 263 33.08 13.88 -3.94
CA ALA A 263 33.44 14.71 -5.08
C ALA A 263 32.25 14.91 -6.02
N PHE A 264 32.38 15.83 -6.97
CA PHE A 264 31.47 15.94 -8.10
C PHE A 264 32.21 16.27 -9.40
N VAL A 265 31.54 16.00 -10.52
CA VAL A 265 31.96 16.37 -11.87
C VAL A 265 30.89 17.25 -12.48
N ASN A 266 31.26 18.43 -12.95
CA ASN A 266 30.35 19.29 -13.71
C ASN A 266 30.40 18.94 -15.20
N ARG A 267 29.34 18.32 -15.73
CA ARG A 267 29.27 17.90 -17.13
C ARG A 267 29.31 19.06 -18.15
N LYS A 268 29.15 20.29 -17.68
CA LYS A 268 29.22 21.52 -18.49
C LYS A 268 30.60 22.19 -18.42
N ASP A 269 31.56 21.62 -17.72
CA ASP A 269 32.96 22.06 -17.76
C ASP A 269 33.47 22.04 -19.22
N PRO A 270 34.03 23.15 -19.74
CA PRO A 270 34.61 23.20 -21.08
C PRO A 270 35.63 22.09 -21.36
N ALA A 271 36.35 21.60 -20.34
CA ALA A 271 37.30 20.50 -20.47
C ALA A 271 36.64 19.14 -20.78
N LEU A 272 35.31 19.03 -20.62
CA LEU A 272 34.50 17.86 -20.94
C LEU A 272 33.61 18.07 -22.16
N ALA A 273 33.82 19.15 -22.93
CA ALA A 273 33.08 19.40 -24.15
C ALA A 273 33.21 18.22 -25.13
N GLY A 274 32.08 17.71 -25.63
CA GLY A 274 32.04 16.56 -26.54
C GLY A 274 32.30 15.19 -25.88
N ALA A 275 32.49 15.12 -24.55
CA ALA A 275 32.66 13.85 -23.85
C ALA A 275 31.35 13.03 -23.79
N PHE A 276 30.20 13.69 -23.72
CA PHE A 276 28.89 13.08 -23.54
C PHE A 276 28.11 13.04 -24.86
N THR A 277 28.37 12.00 -25.65
CA THR A 277 27.65 11.69 -26.89
C THR A 277 27.44 10.17 -26.99
N LEU A 278 26.43 9.75 -27.76
CA LEU A 278 26.25 8.34 -28.12
C LEU A 278 27.53 7.75 -28.75
N VAL A 279 27.80 6.46 -28.50
CA VAL A 279 28.92 5.74 -29.11
C VAL A 279 28.72 5.64 -30.63
N PRO A 280 29.68 6.13 -31.45
CA PRO A 280 29.59 6.07 -32.90
C PRO A 280 29.44 4.64 -33.44
N ALA A 281 28.50 4.45 -34.37
CA ALA A 281 28.34 3.18 -35.07
C ALA A 281 29.60 2.82 -35.88
N GLU A 282 30.17 3.81 -36.57
CA GLU A 282 31.39 3.65 -37.37
C GLU A 282 32.61 3.35 -36.51
N ARG A 283 33.30 2.25 -36.82
CA ARG A 283 34.49 1.82 -36.06
C ARG A 283 35.61 2.86 -36.05
N ALA A 284 35.82 3.57 -37.16
CA ALA A 284 36.87 4.57 -37.30
C ALA A 284 36.69 5.77 -36.34
N ALA A 285 35.44 6.13 -36.02
CA ALA A 285 35.12 7.26 -35.14
C ALA A 285 35.27 6.93 -33.64
N ARG A 286 35.35 5.64 -33.26
CA ARG A 286 35.38 5.20 -31.86
C ARG A 286 36.65 5.63 -31.11
N ALA A 287 37.79 5.71 -31.80
CA ALA A 287 39.05 6.14 -31.19
C ALA A 287 38.98 7.62 -30.75
N ALA A 288 38.45 8.49 -31.60
CA ALA A 288 38.22 9.89 -31.27
C ALA A 288 37.17 10.06 -30.16
N TRP A 289 36.13 9.22 -30.16
CA TRP A 289 35.17 9.18 -29.06
C TRP A 289 35.86 8.75 -27.76
N MET A 290 36.67 7.70 -27.72
CA MET A 290 37.42 7.32 -26.52
C MET A 290 38.31 8.45 -26.00
N GLU A 291 38.96 9.18 -26.91
CA GLU A 291 39.78 10.33 -26.56
C GLU A 291 38.98 11.45 -25.88
N SER A 292 37.80 11.78 -26.39
CA SER A 292 36.96 12.85 -25.82
C SER A 292 36.49 12.53 -24.38
N GLY A 293 36.45 11.25 -24.00
CA GLY A 293 36.10 10.81 -22.66
C GLY A 293 37.27 10.74 -21.67
N ARG A 294 38.53 10.87 -22.13
CA ARG A 294 39.71 10.61 -21.27
C ARG A 294 39.73 11.48 -20.02
N LYS A 295 39.46 12.77 -20.17
CA LYS A 295 39.47 13.72 -19.04
C LYS A 295 38.43 13.39 -17.97
N LEU A 296 37.27 12.87 -18.37
CA LEU A 296 36.23 12.41 -17.45
C LEU A 296 36.75 11.24 -16.60
N VAL A 297 37.34 10.23 -17.25
CA VAL A 297 37.89 9.04 -16.58
C VAL A 297 38.99 9.43 -15.59
N GLU A 298 39.91 10.30 -16.00
CA GLU A 298 40.97 10.83 -15.13
C GLU A 298 40.41 11.58 -13.91
N THR A 299 39.39 12.41 -14.13
CA THR A 299 38.74 13.19 -13.06
C THR A 299 38.05 12.26 -12.05
N VAL A 300 37.34 11.24 -12.52
CA VAL A 300 36.69 10.26 -11.64
C VAL A 300 37.72 9.41 -10.90
N ARG A 301 38.82 9.02 -11.54
CA ARG A 301 39.92 8.33 -10.85
C ARG A 301 40.53 9.18 -9.74
N ALA A 302 40.83 10.44 -10.03
CA ALA A 302 41.39 11.37 -9.04
C ALA A 302 40.44 11.52 -7.84
N ALA A 303 39.13 11.64 -8.08
CA ALA A 303 38.11 11.69 -7.04
C ALA A 303 38.05 10.43 -6.16
N ASN A 304 38.47 9.27 -6.69
CA ASN A 304 38.35 7.95 -6.06
C ASN A 304 39.71 7.31 -5.74
N GLY A 305 40.73 8.13 -5.42
CA GLY A 305 42.03 7.62 -4.98
C GLY A 305 42.81 6.86 -6.05
N GLY A 306 42.64 7.25 -7.32
CA GLY A 306 43.25 6.61 -8.49
C GLY A 306 42.42 5.47 -9.10
N ALA A 307 41.31 5.07 -8.48
CA ALA A 307 40.51 3.93 -8.92
C ALA A 307 39.24 4.34 -9.69
N LEU A 308 38.73 3.39 -10.47
CA LEU A 308 37.39 3.46 -11.07
C LEU A 308 36.31 3.10 -10.02
N VAL A 309 35.02 3.16 -10.41
CA VAL A 309 33.90 2.97 -9.47
C VAL A 309 33.33 1.55 -9.50
N ASP A 310 32.84 1.09 -8.35
CA ASP A 310 32.28 -0.26 -8.17
C ASP A 310 30.81 -0.31 -8.61
N VAL A 311 30.08 0.80 -8.41
CA VAL A 311 28.69 0.94 -8.82
C VAL A 311 28.49 2.27 -9.55
N VAL A 312 27.76 2.23 -10.67
CA VAL A 312 27.23 3.43 -11.33
C VAL A 312 25.71 3.41 -11.24
N VAL A 313 25.13 4.52 -10.79
CA VAL A 313 23.67 4.76 -10.81
C VAL A 313 23.37 5.70 -11.97
N SER A 314 22.64 5.19 -12.98
CA SER A 314 22.31 5.92 -14.20
C SER A 314 20.80 6.10 -14.38
N SER A 315 20.41 7.24 -14.91
CA SER A 315 19.02 7.59 -15.23
C SER A 315 18.87 8.51 -16.43
N VAL A 316 19.97 9.07 -16.94
CA VAL A 316 19.95 10.05 -18.03
C VAL A 316 19.87 9.36 -19.38
N GLY A 317 20.59 8.28 -19.62
CA GLY A 317 20.44 7.45 -20.82
C GLY A 317 21.37 7.80 -21.98
N ARG A 318 20.82 7.81 -23.22
CA ARG A 318 21.50 7.81 -24.52
C ARG A 318 22.91 8.42 -24.57
N ASP A 319 23.05 9.69 -24.20
CA ASP A 319 24.30 10.44 -24.43
C ASP A 319 25.37 10.20 -23.36
N LEU A 320 24.99 9.65 -22.20
CA LEU A 320 25.88 9.45 -21.05
C LEU A 320 26.21 7.97 -20.84
N PHE A 321 25.32 7.07 -21.23
CA PHE A 321 25.39 5.65 -20.86
C PHE A 321 26.71 4.98 -21.27
N GLY A 322 27.23 5.26 -22.47
CA GLY A 322 28.52 4.73 -22.90
C GLY A 322 29.67 5.14 -21.97
N ARG A 323 29.67 6.39 -21.48
CA ARG A 323 30.66 6.86 -20.50
C ARG A 323 30.50 6.24 -19.14
N MET A 324 29.28 5.97 -18.72
CA MET A 324 29.03 5.31 -17.45
C MET A 324 29.65 3.91 -17.42
N VAL A 325 29.65 3.19 -18.55
CA VAL A 325 30.36 1.91 -18.68
C VAL A 325 31.88 2.10 -18.56
N ASP A 326 32.47 3.15 -19.18
CA ASP A 326 33.91 3.45 -19.08
C ASP A 326 34.36 3.60 -17.62
N LEU A 327 33.51 4.18 -16.77
CA LEU A 327 33.81 4.45 -15.36
C LEU A 327 33.84 3.22 -14.45
N LEU A 328 33.34 2.07 -14.89
CA LEU A 328 33.29 0.85 -14.07
C LEU A 328 34.68 0.24 -13.82
N ALA A 329 34.98 -0.07 -12.56
CA ALA A 329 36.12 -0.92 -12.20
C ALA A 329 35.89 -2.37 -12.67
N PRO A 330 36.92 -3.23 -12.72
CA PRO A 330 36.74 -4.67 -12.86
C PRO A 330 35.78 -5.21 -11.79
N GLY A 331 34.78 -6.00 -12.21
CA GLY A 331 33.67 -6.47 -11.37
C GLY A 331 32.57 -5.43 -11.14
N GLY A 332 32.70 -4.22 -11.69
CA GLY A 332 31.78 -3.12 -11.48
C GLY A 332 30.37 -3.37 -12.05
N ARG A 333 29.37 -2.71 -11.46
CA ARG A 333 27.96 -2.87 -11.79
C ARG A 333 27.33 -1.52 -12.13
N LEU A 334 26.77 -1.39 -13.32
CA LEU A 334 25.92 -0.26 -13.67
C LEU A 334 24.46 -0.65 -13.44
N VAL A 335 23.76 0.11 -12.60
CA VAL A 335 22.32 0.00 -12.43
C VAL A 335 21.63 1.22 -13.01
N PHE A 336 20.52 1.02 -13.70
CA PHE A 336 19.75 2.12 -14.28
C PHE A 336 18.25 1.86 -14.26
N TYR A 337 17.49 2.95 -14.19
CA TYR A 337 16.02 2.93 -14.05
C TYR A 337 15.33 4.01 -14.89
N GLY A 338 16.07 4.64 -15.80
CA GLY A 338 15.57 5.68 -16.70
C GLY A 338 16.54 6.00 -17.81
N ALA A 339 16.07 6.71 -18.82
CA ALA A 339 16.87 7.14 -19.96
C ALA A 339 16.31 8.45 -20.56
N THR A 340 16.27 9.51 -19.76
CA THR A 340 15.70 10.82 -20.11
C THR A 340 16.16 11.42 -21.45
N SER A 341 17.42 11.22 -21.86
CA SER A 341 18.00 11.76 -23.10
C SER A 341 17.74 10.91 -24.34
N GLY A 342 17.13 9.72 -24.19
CA GLY A 342 16.82 8.81 -25.29
C GLY A 342 16.97 7.34 -24.92
N TYR A 343 16.25 6.48 -25.62
CA TYR A 343 16.06 5.07 -25.32
C TYR A 343 17.01 4.13 -26.08
N THR A 344 17.70 4.58 -27.11
CA THR A 344 18.80 3.82 -27.71
C THR A 344 20.05 3.98 -26.86
N LEU A 345 20.45 2.93 -26.16
CA LEU A 345 21.70 2.92 -25.41
C LEU A 345 22.75 2.19 -26.22
N ALA A 346 23.95 2.77 -26.27
CA ALA A 346 25.12 2.15 -26.86
C ALA A 346 26.35 2.38 -25.98
N PHE A 347 27.20 1.36 -25.90
CA PHE A 347 28.45 1.39 -25.14
C PHE A 347 29.53 0.56 -25.85
N LEU A 348 30.78 0.78 -25.49
CA LEU A 348 31.88 -0.12 -25.86
C LEU A 348 32.05 -1.18 -24.78
N GLY A 349 32.26 -2.44 -25.18
CA GLY A 349 32.55 -3.51 -24.25
C GLY A 349 33.89 -3.29 -23.52
N LYS A 350 34.19 -4.17 -22.57
CA LYS A 350 35.43 -4.13 -21.78
C LYS A 350 36.24 -5.41 -21.94
N PRO A 351 37.57 -5.35 -21.76
CA PRO A 351 38.41 -6.53 -21.82
C PRO A 351 38.00 -7.59 -20.80
N GLY A 352 38.14 -8.85 -21.17
CA GLY A 352 37.93 -9.99 -20.28
C GLY A 352 37.16 -11.13 -20.93
N ALA A 353 37.53 -12.36 -20.58
CA ALA A 353 36.85 -13.58 -20.97
C ALA A 353 36.66 -14.49 -19.75
N ALA A 354 35.62 -15.32 -19.74
CA ALA A 354 35.34 -16.26 -18.67
C ALA A 354 34.73 -17.57 -19.23
N PRO A 355 35.00 -18.73 -18.59
CA PRO A 355 34.39 -20.00 -18.98
C PRO A 355 32.85 -19.97 -18.91
N ALA A 356 32.18 -20.77 -19.74
CA ALA A 356 30.72 -20.86 -19.72
C ALA A 356 30.17 -21.26 -18.34
N ALA A 357 30.86 -22.19 -17.66
CA ALA A 357 30.51 -22.63 -16.31
C ALA A 357 30.41 -21.47 -15.30
N ASP A 358 31.30 -20.49 -15.39
CA ASP A 358 31.31 -19.36 -14.46
C ASP A 358 30.21 -18.36 -14.78
N MET A 359 30.03 -18.03 -16.06
CA MET A 359 29.01 -17.07 -16.48
C MET A 359 27.58 -17.61 -16.32
N LEU A 360 27.33 -18.89 -16.61
CA LEU A 360 26.03 -19.51 -16.40
C LEU A 360 25.70 -19.67 -14.90
N ARG A 361 26.71 -19.91 -14.06
CA ARG A 361 26.56 -19.87 -12.59
C ARG A 361 26.22 -18.48 -12.09
N ARG A 362 26.91 -17.44 -12.58
CA ARG A 362 26.61 -16.03 -12.27
C ARG A 362 25.22 -15.60 -12.76
N ALA A 363 24.74 -16.16 -13.86
CA ALA A 363 23.36 -15.97 -14.32
C ALA A 363 22.33 -16.62 -13.39
N GLY A 364 22.75 -17.56 -12.55
CA GLY A 364 21.87 -18.34 -11.69
C GLY A 364 21.09 -19.40 -12.45
N LEU A 365 21.71 -20.02 -13.48
CA LEU A 365 21.07 -21.08 -14.28
C LEU A 365 20.67 -22.26 -13.38
N ARG A 366 19.43 -22.70 -13.51
CA ARG A 366 18.84 -23.86 -12.82
C ARG A 366 18.36 -24.90 -13.82
N PRO A 367 18.21 -26.17 -13.40
CA PRO A 367 17.63 -27.21 -14.24
C PRO A 367 16.28 -26.80 -14.82
N MET A 368 15.96 -27.31 -16.02
CA MET A 368 14.74 -27.08 -16.79
C MET A 368 14.52 -25.66 -17.33
N GLN A 369 15.35 -24.68 -16.96
CA GLN A 369 15.27 -23.34 -17.55
C GLN A 369 15.62 -23.35 -19.05
N GLY A 370 14.97 -22.47 -19.79
CA GLY A 370 15.21 -22.30 -21.23
C GLY A 370 16.46 -21.46 -21.48
N VAL A 371 17.41 -22.00 -22.26
CA VAL A 371 18.65 -21.31 -22.62
C VAL A 371 18.71 -21.13 -24.12
N LEU A 372 18.92 -19.90 -24.59
CA LEU A 372 19.21 -19.59 -25.99
C LEU A 372 20.71 -19.35 -26.15
N ILE A 373 21.34 -20.01 -27.12
CA ILE A 373 22.77 -19.85 -27.41
C ILE A 373 22.95 -19.48 -28.87
N TYR A 374 23.60 -18.35 -29.16
CA TYR A 374 24.02 -18.03 -30.52
C TYR A 374 25.27 -18.80 -30.89
N HIS A 375 25.23 -19.47 -32.03
CA HIS A 375 26.28 -20.35 -32.52
C HIS A 375 26.63 -20.03 -33.98
N GLY A 376 27.92 -19.96 -34.30
CA GLY A 376 28.37 -19.85 -35.68
C GLY A 376 29.82 -19.38 -35.85
N GLY A 377 30.37 -19.55 -37.06
CA GLY A 377 31.74 -19.15 -37.41
C GLY A 377 32.74 -20.29 -37.60
N GLY A 378 32.30 -21.52 -37.90
CA GLY A 378 33.18 -22.68 -38.07
C GLY A 378 33.49 -23.40 -36.74
N ASP A 379 34.75 -23.38 -36.28
CA ASP A 379 35.20 -23.98 -34.99
C ASP A 379 34.81 -23.10 -33.79
N ASP A 380 33.50 -23.02 -33.51
CA ASP A 380 32.92 -22.21 -32.44
C ASP A 380 32.99 -22.91 -31.07
N ARG A 381 34.20 -22.95 -30.51
CA ARG A 381 34.48 -23.61 -29.23
C ARG A 381 33.74 -23.01 -28.05
N ALA A 382 33.56 -21.68 -28.03
CA ALA A 382 32.84 -21.01 -26.96
C ALA A 382 31.35 -21.36 -26.99
N GLY A 383 30.75 -21.42 -28.18
CA GLY A 383 29.38 -21.91 -28.37
C GLY A 383 29.24 -23.39 -27.97
N ASP A 384 30.17 -24.24 -28.39
CA ASP A 384 30.15 -25.68 -28.07
C ASP A 384 30.31 -25.93 -26.54
N ASP A 385 31.18 -25.18 -25.85
CA ASP A 385 31.34 -25.19 -24.37
C ASP A 385 30.07 -24.70 -23.65
N ALA A 386 29.46 -23.62 -24.14
CA ALA A 386 28.22 -23.09 -23.58
C ALA A 386 27.07 -24.11 -23.66
N ILE A 387 26.93 -24.80 -24.79
CA ILE A 387 25.90 -25.83 -24.96
C ILE A 387 26.19 -27.01 -24.02
N ALA A 388 27.42 -27.51 -23.99
CA ALA A 388 27.79 -28.63 -23.13
C ALA A 388 27.54 -28.31 -21.65
N THR A 389 27.93 -27.12 -21.21
CA THR A 389 27.73 -26.65 -19.83
C THR A 389 26.25 -26.49 -19.49
N ALA A 390 25.44 -25.88 -20.37
CA ALA A 390 24.01 -25.70 -20.13
C ALA A 390 23.25 -27.04 -20.10
N LEU A 391 23.60 -27.99 -20.98
CA LEU A 391 23.05 -29.34 -20.96
C LEU A 391 23.43 -30.10 -19.68
N ALA A 392 24.68 -29.97 -19.22
CA ALA A 392 25.14 -30.57 -17.97
C ALA A 392 24.40 -29.99 -16.74
N ALA A 393 23.99 -28.73 -16.79
CA ALA A 393 23.14 -28.10 -15.79
C ALA A 393 21.65 -28.52 -15.86
N GLY A 394 21.28 -29.38 -16.82
CA GLY A 394 19.91 -29.85 -17.02
C GLY A 394 18.98 -28.84 -17.68
N ALA A 395 19.52 -27.86 -18.41
CA ALA A 395 18.75 -26.83 -19.08
C ALA A 395 18.12 -27.30 -20.40
N ARG A 396 17.05 -26.62 -20.83
CA ARG A 396 16.44 -26.80 -22.16
C ARG A 396 17.13 -25.86 -23.14
N VAL A 397 18.11 -26.40 -23.87
CA VAL A 397 18.96 -25.60 -24.75
C VAL A 397 18.36 -25.48 -26.15
N VAL A 398 18.15 -24.25 -26.61
CA VAL A 398 17.87 -23.92 -28.01
C VAL A 398 19.06 -23.16 -28.59
N VAL A 399 19.49 -23.56 -29.78
CA VAL A 399 20.63 -22.93 -30.46
C VAL A 399 20.14 -22.12 -31.66
N ALA A 400 20.61 -20.88 -31.78
CA ALA A 400 20.42 -20.05 -32.96
C ALA A 400 21.69 -20.13 -33.82
N ALA A 401 21.63 -20.90 -34.91
CA ALA A 401 22.72 -21.09 -35.85
C ALA A 401 22.62 -20.11 -37.03
N ARG A 402 23.75 -19.63 -37.54
CA ARG A 402 23.77 -18.70 -38.68
C ARG A 402 23.36 -19.40 -39.99
N THR A 403 23.81 -20.63 -40.21
CA THR A 403 23.57 -21.40 -41.44
C THR A 403 22.83 -22.72 -41.20
N ASP A 404 22.22 -23.26 -42.25
CA ASP A 404 21.56 -24.57 -42.22
C ASP A 404 22.57 -25.70 -41.96
N THR A 405 23.81 -25.56 -42.44
CA THR A 405 24.89 -26.52 -42.22
C THR A 405 25.32 -26.57 -40.75
N GLU A 406 25.51 -25.41 -40.12
CA GLU A 406 25.81 -25.34 -38.68
C GLU A 406 24.65 -25.91 -37.85
N ALA A 407 23.42 -25.60 -38.24
CA ALA A 407 22.24 -26.13 -37.56
C ALA A 407 22.20 -27.66 -37.60
N ALA A 408 22.51 -28.28 -38.74
CA ALA A 408 22.61 -29.73 -38.89
C ALA A 408 23.75 -30.32 -38.05
N ARG A 409 24.91 -29.64 -37.98
CA ARG A 409 26.06 -30.06 -37.15
C ARG A 409 25.72 -30.08 -35.67
N VAL A 410 25.15 -29.00 -35.14
CA VAL A 410 24.78 -28.91 -33.72
C VAL A 410 23.74 -29.98 -33.38
N LYS A 411 22.74 -30.17 -34.24
CA LYS A 411 21.69 -31.16 -34.04
C LYS A 411 22.20 -32.61 -34.05
N SER A 412 23.25 -32.91 -34.82
CA SER A 412 23.85 -34.25 -34.86
C SER A 412 24.86 -34.48 -33.74
N ALA A 413 25.59 -33.44 -33.33
CA ALA A 413 26.65 -33.54 -32.32
C ALA A 413 26.13 -33.50 -30.87
N GLN A 414 25.02 -32.79 -30.61
CA GLN A 414 24.56 -32.51 -29.26
C GLN A 414 23.04 -32.69 -29.13
N ARG A 415 22.59 -33.24 -27.99
CA ARG A 415 21.16 -33.48 -27.70
C ARG A 415 20.45 -32.22 -27.20
N VAL A 416 20.45 -31.18 -28.01
CA VAL A 416 19.75 -29.92 -27.73
C VAL A 416 18.23 -30.05 -27.88
N HIS A 417 17.48 -29.17 -27.22
CA HIS A 417 16.02 -29.15 -27.29
C HIS A 417 15.51 -28.72 -28.67
N GLY A 418 16.22 -27.81 -29.32
CA GLY A 418 15.93 -27.40 -30.69
C GLY A 418 17.01 -26.51 -31.29
N VAL A 419 16.96 -26.33 -32.60
CA VAL A 419 17.87 -25.44 -33.33
C VAL A 419 17.05 -24.56 -34.27
N VAL A 420 17.32 -23.26 -34.27
CA VAL A 420 16.76 -22.26 -35.18
C VAL A 420 17.87 -21.84 -36.13
N SER A 421 17.68 -22.04 -37.43
CA SER A 421 18.59 -21.53 -38.46
C SER A 421 18.13 -20.17 -38.95
N LEU A 422 19.00 -19.16 -38.85
CA LEU A 422 18.74 -17.82 -39.38
C LEU A 422 18.61 -17.83 -40.91
N GLU A 423 19.38 -18.68 -41.60
CA GLU A 423 19.30 -18.89 -43.04
C GLU A 423 17.94 -19.47 -43.45
N THR A 424 17.43 -20.47 -42.72
CA THR A 424 16.09 -21.03 -42.96
C THR A 424 15.01 -19.97 -42.76
N LEU A 425 15.10 -19.17 -41.68
CA LEU A 425 14.13 -18.09 -41.44
C LEU A 425 14.16 -17.05 -42.57
N ALA A 426 15.34 -16.70 -43.08
CA ALA A 426 15.48 -15.75 -44.18
C ALA A 426 14.85 -16.30 -45.48
N LYS A 427 15.02 -17.60 -45.76
CA LYS A 427 14.41 -18.27 -46.92
C LYS A 427 12.87 -18.28 -46.88
N ALA A 428 12.27 -18.26 -45.69
CA ALA A 428 10.81 -18.24 -45.53
C ALA A 428 10.17 -16.88 -45.90
N GLY A 429 10.97 -15.82 -46.10
CA GLY A 429 10.51 -14.48 -46.45
C GLY A 429 10.07 -13.64 -45.23
N GLY A 430 10.23 -12.32 -45.33
CA GLY A 430 9.82 -11.38 -44.27
C GLY A 430 10.74 -11.32 -43.03
N PHE A 431 11.75 -12.18 -42.94
CA PHE A 431 12.76 -12.15 -41.88
C PHE A 431 14.03 -11.41 -42.32
N VAL A 432 14.55 -10.54 -41.45
CA VAL A 432 15.83 -9.84 -41.63
C VAL A 432 16.64 -9.97 -40.35
N TRP A 433 17.89 -10.45 -40.45
CA TRP A 433 18.81 -10.43 -39.32
C TRP A 433 19.61 -9.11 -39.30
N PRO A 434 19.55 -8.32 -38.23
CA PRO A 434 20.15 -6.99 -38.16
C PRO A 434 21.68 -7.08 -38.02
N PRO A 435 22.44 -6.10 -38.54
CA PRO A 435 23.83 -5.89 -38.11
C PRO A 435 23.90 -5.25 -36.72
N ALA A 436 22.94 -4.39 -36.38
CA ALA A 436 22.75 -3.73 -35.08
C ALA A 436 21.28 -3.29 -34.94
N MET A 437 20.84 -2.99 -33.71
CA MET A 437 19.51 -2.41 -33.48
C MET A 437 19.42 -1.03 -34.15
N PRO A 438 18.37 -0.73 -34.94
CA PRO A 438 18.11 0.62 -35.42
C PRO A 438 17.91 1.58 -34.25
N ASP A 439 18.29 2.83 -34.47
CA ASP A 439 18.17 3.84 -33.45
C ASP A 439 16.71 4.24 -33.25
N TYR A 440 16.13 3.89 -32.09
CA TYR A 440 14.75 4.24 -31.74
C TYR A 440 14.49 5.74 -31.73
N ASP A 441 15.43 6.54 -31.22
CA ASP A 441 15.19 7.97 -30.98
C ASP A 441 15.25 8.79 -32.27
N THR A 442 16.01 8.32 -33.27
CA THR A 442 16.19 9.03 -34.55
C THR A 442 15.56 8.32 -35.76
N ASP A 443 15.27 7.01 -35.66
CA ASP A 443 14.63 6.19 -36.70
C ASP A 443 13.56 5.25 -36.09
N PRO A 444 12.45 5.80 -35.55
CA PRO A 444 11.39 5.00 -34.94
C PRO A 444 10.70 4.06 -35.93
N ASP A 445 10.60 4.43 -37.21
CA ASP A 445 10.03 3.58 -38.26
C ASP A 445 10.96 2.40 -38.59
N GLY A 446 12.27 2.63 -38.62
CA GLY A 446 13.26 1.57 -38.73
C GLY A 446 13.21 0.62 -37.56
N TYR A 447 13.06 1.14 -36.34
CA TYR A 447 12.85 0.29 -35.17
C TYR A 447 11.56 -0.53 -35.27
N ARG A 448 10.45 0.04 -35.75
CA ARG A 448 9.19 -0.71 -35.98
C ARG A 448 9.39 -1.83 -37.00
N ARG A 449 10.05 -1.55 -38.13
CA ARG A 449 10.41 -2.57 -39.13
C ARG A 449 11.29 -3.66 -38.51
N TYR A 450 12.23 -3.29 -37.65
CA TYR A 450 13.07 -4.24 -36.91
C TYR A 450 12.27 -5.13 -35.95
N GLN A 451 11.25 -4.60 -35.28
CA GLN A 451 10.34 -5.43 -34.49
C GLN A 451 9.61 -6.46 -35.37
N ASP A 452 9.07 -6.02 -36.51
CA ASP A 452 8.27 -6.84 -37.40
C ASP A 452 9.09 -7.89 -38.15
N ALA A 453 10.23 -7.49 -38.71
CA ALA A 453 11.07 -8.32 -39.57
C ALA A 453 12.14 -9.12 -38.81
N THR A 454 12.48 -8.76 -37.57
CA THR A 454 13.48 -9.48 -36.77
C THR A 454 12.87 -10.08 -35.51
N LEU A 455 12.38 -9.24 -34.60
CA LEU A 455 12.05 -9.68 -33.23
C LEU A 455 10.88 -10.65 -33.20
N LYS A 456 9.79 -10.35 -33.93
CA LYS A 456 8.59 -11.20 -33.99
C LYS A 456 8.89 -12.59 -34.59
N PRO A 457 9.41 -12.72 -35.83
CA PRO A 457 9.67 -14.03 -36.44
C PRO A 457 10.72 -14.85 -35.68
N PHE A 458 11.83 -14.23 -35.24
CA PHE A 458 12.85 -14.93 -34.46
C PHE A 458 12.35 -15.34 -33.08
N GLY A 459 11.67 -14.43 -32.38
CA GLY A 459 11.05 -14.69 -31.08
C GLY A 459 10.00 -15.80 -31.14
N GLN A 460 9.19 -15.86 -32.20
CA GLN A 460 8.23 -16.96 -32.41
C GLN A 460 8.92 -18.30 -32.64
N ALA A 461 10.00 -18.33 -33.44
CA ALA A 461 10.75 -19.55 -33.71
C ALA A 461 11.42 -20.12 -32.44
N VAL A 462 12.07 -19.26 -31.65
CA VAL A 462 12.67 -19.63 -30.36
C VAL A 462 11.59 -20.00 -29.34
N GLY A 463 10.55 -19.17 -29.21
CA GLY A 463 9.47 -19.32 -28.24
C GLY A 463 8.69 -20.62 -28.41
N LYS A 464 8.43 -21.04 -29.65
CA LYS A 464 7.79 -22.34 -29.95
C LYS A 464 8.56 -23.52 -29.39
N LEU A 465 9.90 -23.44 -29.36
CA LEU A 465 10.75 -24.49 -28.82
C LEU A 465 10.86 -24.43 -27.30
N LEU A 466 10.94 -23.22 -26.71
CA LEU A 466 11.13 -23.05 -25.27
C LEU A 466 9.84 -22.95 -24.45
N ALA A 467 8.67 -22.92 -25.08
CA ALA A 467 7.39 -22.81 -24.37
C ALA A 467 7.19 -23.93 -23.34
N THR A 468 6.66 -23.56 -22.17
CA THR A 468 6.16 -24.45 -21.10
C THR A 468 4.85 -23.91 -20.56
N ALA A 469 4.17 -24.68 -19.70
CA ALA A 469 2.94 -24.23 -19.04
C ALA A 469 3.12 -22.94 -18.22
N ASP A 470 4.27 -22.76 -17.55
CA ASP A 470 4.60 -21.59 -16.73
C ASP A 470 5.31 -20.46 -17.51
N ASN A 471 5.79 -20.76 -18.72
CA ASN A 471 6.39 -19.81 -19.66
C ASN A 471 5.82 -20.05 -21.08
N PRO A 472 4.54 -19.75 -21.33
CA PRO A 472 3.87 -20.10 -22.58
C PRO A 472 4.40 -19.34 -23.80
N ARG A 473 5.03 -18.19 -23.60
CA ARG A 473 5.70 -17.43 -24.67
C ARG A 473 7.08 -18.01 -25.03
N GLY A 474 7.63 -18.89 -24.19
CA GLY A 474 8.95 -19.50 -24.40
C GLY A 474 10.10 -18.50 -24.40
N ASN A 475 9.99 -17.41 -23.64
CA ASN A 475 11.08 -16.44 -23.52
C ASN A 475 12.27 -17.11 -22.81
N PRO A 476 13.50 -17.06 -23.33
CA PRO A 476 14.66 -17.67 -22.68
C PRO A 476 14.91 -17.07 -21.28
N ASP A 477 15.22 -17.94 -20.31
CA ASP A 477 15.65 -17.51 -18.97
C ASP A 477 17.09 -17.00 -19.00
N VAL A 478 17.96 -17.65 -19.80
CA VAL A 478 19.35 -17.23 -20.04
C VAL A 478 19.61 -17.19 -21.54
N ILE A 479 20.32 -16.15 -21.99
CA ILE A 479 20.81 -16.04 -23.37
C ILE A 479 22.33 -15.91 -23.34
N VAL A 480 23.03 -16.79 -24.04
CA VAL A 480 24.48 -16.70 -24.25
C VAL A 480 24.71 -15.92 -25.54
N GLU A 481 25.07 -14.65 -25.39
CA GLU A 481 25.47 -13.73 -26.45
C GLU A 481 26.96 -13.85 -26.78
N ARG A 482 27.34 -13.29 -27.93
CA ARG A 482 28.65 -13.51 -28.56
C ARG A 482 29.39 -12.20 -28.84
N ALA A 483 30.71 -12.24 -28.69
CA ALA A 483 31.56 -11.14 -29.14
C ALA A 483 31.54 -11.01 -30.67
N GLY A 484 31.86 -9.82 -31.18
CA GLY A 484 31.93 -9.55 -32.62
C GLY A 484 30.58 -9.34 -33.32
N GLN A 485 29.47 -9.24 -32.58
CA GLN A 485 28.14 -8.89 -33.10
C GLN A 485 27.38 -7.92 -32.18
N ASP A 486 26.51 -7.09 -32.75
CA ASP A 486 25.67 -6.11 -32.03
C ASP A 486 24.20 -6.54 -32.01
N THR A 487 23.95 -7.75 -31.50
CA THR A 487 22.60 -8.35 -31.38
C THR A 487 22.02 -8.28 -29.98
N LEU A 488 22.66 -7.53 -29.07
CA LEU A 488 22.20 -7.35 -27.69
C LEU A 488 20.77 -6.81 -27.62
N GLY A 489 20.36 -5.94 -28.55
CA GLY A 489 18.97 -5.48 -28.69
C GLY A 489 17.97 -6.61 -28.92
N VAL A 490 18.33 -7.63 -29.72
CA VAL A 490 17.51 -8.83 -29.94
C VAL A 490 17.44 -9.64 -28.65
N SER A 491 18.59 -9.91 -28.05
CA SER A 491 18.71 -10.76 -26.86
C SER A 491 17.97 -10.18 -25.66
N THR A 492 18.18 -8.90 -25.37
CA THR A 492 17.45 -8.22 -24.32
C THR A 492 15.95 -8.21 -24.59
N PHE A 493 15.47 -8.18 -25.84
CA PHE A 493 14.04 -8.31 -26.17
C PHE A 493 13.48 -9.69 -25.84
N LEU A 494 14.15 -10.74 -26.30
CA LEU A 494 13.69 -12.12 -26.11
C LEU A 494 13.79 -12.59 -24.66
N ALA A 495 14.81 -12.13 -23.92
CA ALA A 495 15.04 -12.56 -22.54
C ALA A 495 13.79 -12.38 -21.68
N ARG A 496 13.50 -13.38 -20.84
CA ARG A 496 12.31 -13.45 -20.00
C ARG A 496 12.17 -12.16 -19.16
N PRO A 497 11.01 -11.50 -19.15
CA PRO A 497 10.79 -10.37 -18.25
C PRO A 497 11.04 -10.75 -16.79
N PHE A 498 11.62 -9.81 -16.04
CA PHE A 498 11.93 -9.85 -14.60
C PHE A 498 13.05 -10.77 -14.15
N THR A 499 13.24 -11.91 -14.81
CA THR A 499 14.25 -12.90 -14.41
C THR A 499 15.32 -13.16 -15.47
N GLY A 500 15.12 -12.68 -16.69
CA GLY A 500 15.96 -12.97 -17.85
C GLY A 500 17.35 -12.38 -17.73
N VAL A 501 18.34 -13.17 -18.13
CA VAL A 501 19.76 -12.80 -18.12
C VAL A 501 20.38 -13.00 -19.49
N VAL A 502 21.13 -12.00 -19.97
CA VAL A 502 22.02 -12.13 -21.12
C VAL A 502 23.45 -12.23 -20.60
N VAL A 503 24.24 -13.18 -21.08
CA VAL A 503 25.64 -13.37 -20.67
C VAL A 503 26.57 -13.33 -21.86
N TYR A 504 27.74 -12.72 -21.67
CA TYR A 504 28.88 -12.80 -22.59
C TYR A 504 29.99 -13.66 -21.96
N LEU A 505 30.63 -14.49 -22.78
CA LEU A 505 31.77 -15.33 -22.37
C LEU A 505 33.10 -14.75 -22.84
N GLU A 506 33.07 -14.08 -23.99
CA GLU A 506 34.23 -13.67 -24.77
C GLU A 506 34.63 -12.20 -24.48
N ASP A 507 35.81 -11.81 -24.96
CA ASP A 507 36.27 -10.43 -24.89
C ASP A 507 35.45 -9.53 -25.83
N THR A 508 34.90 -8.45 -25.29
CA THR A 508 34.03 -7.51 -26.02
C THR A 508 34.64 -6.12 -26.17
N ALA A 509 35.94 -5.93 -25.86
CA ALA A 509 36.56 -4.61 -25.80
C ALA A 509 36.51 -3.85 -27.13
N ALA A 510 36.50 -4.56 -28.26
CA ALA A 510 36.41 -3.97 -29.60
C ALA A 510 34.96 -3.72 -30.07
N ASP A 511 33.99 -4.27 -29.35
CA ASP A 511 32.59 -4.30 -29.76
C ASP A 511 31.85 -3.06 -29.31
N ARG A 512 31.01 -2.55 -30.20
CA ARG A 512 29.92 -1.65 -29.84
C ARG A 512 28.69 -2.51 -29.63
N LEU A 513 28.04 -2.33 -28.49
CA LEU A 513 26.83 -3.05 -28.14
C LEU A 513 25.71 -2.04 -27.91
N SER A 514 24.52 -2.36 -28.41
CA SER A 514 23.36 -1.48 -28.37
C SER A 514 22.06 -2.22 -28.04
N PHE A 515 21.18 -1.55 -27.30
CA PHE A 515 19.90 -2.10 -26.90
C PHE A 515 18.87 -1.01 -26.59
N TYR A 516 17.60 -1.41 -26.55
CA TYR A 516 16.48 -0.54 -26.22
C TYR A 516 16.26 -0.51 -24.70
N ALA A 517 16.48 0.66 -24.10
CA ALA A 517 16.56 0.83 -22.65
C ALA A 517 15.33 0.37 -21.86
N PRO A 518 14.08 0.73 -22.24
CA PRO A 518 12.89 0.36 -21.47
C PRO A 518 12.74 -1.15 -21.29
N ASN A 519 13.13 -1.90 -22.30
CA ASN A 519 13.01 -3.34 -22.29
C ASN A 519 13.99 -4.02 -21.32
N VAL A 520 15.06 -3.34 -20.90
CA VAL A 520 15.96 -3.84 -19.86
C VAL A 520 15.54 -3.35 -18.47
N TRP A 521 15.38 -2.04 -18.25
CA TRP A 521 15.10 -1.54 -16.91
C TRP A 521 13.69 -1.89 -16.42
N MET A 522 12.64 -1.65 -17.22
CA MET A 522 11.24 -1.87 -16.81
C MET A 522 10.96 -3.34 -16.49
N HIS A 523 11.73 -4.24 -17.10
CA HIS A 523 11.62 -5.67 -16.93
C HIS A 523 12.77 -6.26 -16.11
N GLY A 524 13.54 -5.47 -15.36
CA GLY A 524 14.57 -5.95 -14.44
C GLY A 524 15.59 -6.91 -15.06
N LYS A 525 15.90 -6.77 -16.37
CA LYS A 525 16.79 -7.70 -17.07
C LYS A 525 18.25 -7.40 -16.73
N ARG A 526 19.08 -8.44 -16.77
CA ARG A 526 20.51 -8.34 -16.43
C ARG A 526 21.36 -8.71 -17.65
N VAL A 527 22.41 -7.94 -17.90
CA VAL A 527 23.42 -8.24 -18.92
C VAL A 527 24.76 -8.37 -18.22
N LEU A 528 25.31 -9.59 -18.23
CA LEU A 528 26.52 -9.94 -17.49
C LEU A 528 27.69 -10.13 -18.46
N PHE A 529 28.76 -9.41 -18.20
CA PHE A 529 30.06 -9.58 -18.85
C PHE A 529 31.04 -10.23 -17.89
N PRO A 530 32.14 -10.81 -18.39
CA PRO A 530 33.20 -11.34 -17.55
C PRO A 530 33.68 -10.31 -16.51
N GLY A 531 33.93 -9.07 -16.95
CA GLY A 531 34.50 -8.00 -16.13
C GLY A 531 33.53 -6.96 -15.56
N PHE A 532 32.23 -6.98 -15.89
CA PHE A 532 31.25 -5.99 -15.36
C PHE A 532 29.80 -6.46 -15.58
N ALA A 533 28.82 -5.68 -15.12
CA ALA A 533 27.41 -5.95 -15.38
C ALA A 533 26.60 -4.66 -15.65
N ILE A 534 25.56 -4.81 -16.47
CA ILE A 534 24.50 -3.81 -16.69
C ILE A 534 23.21 -4.39 -16.15
N LEU A 535 22.57 -3.67 -15.23
CA LEU A 535 21.45 -4.16 -14.43
C LEU A 535 20.27 -3.20 -14.57
N GLY A 536 19.17 -3.69 -15.15
CA GLY A 536 17.92 -2.96 -15.16
C GLY A 536 17.27 -2.97 -13.78
N SER A 537 16.81 -1.81 -13.31
CA SER A 537 15.97 -1.69 -12.12
C SER A 537 14.72 -0.87 -12.46
N HIS A 538 13.62 -1.16 -11.77
CA HIS A 538 12.37 -0.42 -11.91
C HIS A 538 11.64 -0.41 -10.58
N LEU A 539 11.27 0.81 -10.14
CA LEU A 539 10.58 1.16 -8.89
C LEU A 539 11.00 0.25 -7.71
N SER A 540 10.06 -0.15 -6.88
CA SER A 540 10.18 -1.15 -5.83
C SER A 540 8.85 -1.90 -5.73
N ASN A 541 8.75 -2.88 -4.83
CA ASN A 541 7.45 -3.36 -4.35
C ASN A 541 7.08 -2.66 -3.02
N ALA A 542 5.85 -2.87 -2.55
CA ALA A 542 5.33 -2.24 -1.33
C ALA A 542 6.09 -2.68 -0.06
N HIS A 543 6.68 -3.88 -0.05
CA HIS A 543 7.46 -4.36 1.09
C HIS A 543 8.78 -3.59 1.23
N GLN A 544 9.50 -3.39 0.12
CA GLN A 544 10.70 -2.55 0.07
C GLN A 544 10.37 -1.09 0.41
N ALA A 545 9.22 -0.57 -0.04
CA ALA A 545 8.78 0.77 0.34
C ALA A 545 8.50 0.87 1.85
N GLU A 546 7.95 -0.17 2.49
CA GLU A 546 7.81 -0.23 3.95
C GLU A 546 9.17 -0.27 4.67
N GLU A 547 10.18 -0.96 4.12
CA GLU A 547 11.55 -0.91 4.66
C GLU A 547 12.13 0.51 4.64
N VAL A 548 11.92 1.26 3.56
CA VAL A 548 12.33 2.66 3.46
C VAL A 548 11.65 3.49 4.55
N VAL A 549 10.34 3.33 4.77
CA VAL A 549 9.62 3.99 5.87
C VAL A 549 10.24 3.65 7.23
N ARG A 550 10.55 2.36 7.47
CA ARG A 550 11.21 1.93 8.72
C ARG A 550 12.59 2.56 8.92
N LEU A 551 13.37 2.75 7.87
CA LEU A 551 14.67 3.42 7.94
C LEU A 551 14.54 4.91 8.30
N ILE A 552 13.51 5.57 7.76
CA ILE A 552 13.19 6.96 8.09
C ILE A 552 12.75 7.04 9.56
N ASP A 553 11.83 6.18 10.00
CA ASP A 553 11.35 6.12 11.40
C ASP A 553 12.49 5.85 12.39
N GLY A 554 13.42 4.97 12.01
CA GLY A 554 14.64 4.70 12.78
C GLY A 554 15.65 5.85 12.78
N GLY A 555 15.48 6.87 11.94
CA GLY A 555 16.39 7.99 11.78
C GLY A 555 17.67 7.66 11.00
N ALA A 556 17.73 6.50 10.34
CA ALA A 556 18.87 6.09 9.53
C ALA A 556 18.92 6.86 8.20
N LEU A 557 17.76 7.25 7.67
CA LEU A 557 17.65 7.96 6.40
C LEU A 557 16.87 9.27 6.58
N ALA A 558 17.51 10.40 6.24
CA ALA A 558 16.89 11.70 6.31
C ALA A 558 16.24 12.07 4.97
N ILE A 559 14.99 12.53 5.03
CA ILE A 559 14.30 13.14 3.88
C ILE A 559 14.57 14.64 3.91
N HIS A 560 15.00 15.18 2.78
CA HIS A 560 15.22 16.62 2.65
C HIS A 560 13.90 17.36 2.46
N ALA A 561 13.81 18.57 2.99
CA ALA A 561 12.61 19.39 2.84
C ALA A 561 12.37 19.72 1.35
N PRO A 562 11.17 19.47 0.81
CA PRO A 562 10.84 19.83 -0.56
C PRO A 562 10.50 21.31 -0.67
N ALA A 563 10.63 21.87 -1.88
CA ALA A 563 9.99 23.15 -2.17
C ALA A 563 8.47 22.95 -2.25
N ILE A 564 7.72 23.74 -1.49
CA ILE A 564 6.26 23.64 -1.39
C ILE A 564 5.62 24.66 -2.33
N HIS A 565 4.72 24.19 -3.18
CA HIS A 565 4.01 24.99 -4.16
C HIS A 565 2.49 24.96 -3.93
N ASP A 566 1.80 25.99 -4.40
CA ASP A 566 0.34 26.04 -4.39
C ASP A 566 -0.25 25.26 -5.57
N TRP A 567 -1.48 24.80 -5.42
CA TRP A 567 -2.21 23.99 -6.40
C TRP A 567 -2.17 24.54 -7.82
N ASP A 568 -2.32 25.86 -7.97
CA ASP A 568 -2.37 26.53 -9.28
C ASP A 568 -1.02 26.59 -9.99
N ALA A 569 0.09 26.37 -9.26
CA ALA A 569 1.44 26.36 -9.83
C ALA A 569 1.84 25.00 -10.41
N LEU A 570 1.03 23.94 -10.26
CA LEU A 570 1.40 22.56 -10.58
C LEU A 570 1.97 22.40 -11.99
N ALA A 571 1.32 22.97 -13.00
CA ALA A 571 1.74 22.85 -14.39
C ALA A 571 3.06 23.60 -14.66
N GLU A 572 3.22 24.82 -14.12
CA GLU A 572 4.44 25.63 -14.25
C GLU A 572 5.64 25.01 -13.52
N VAL A 573 5.41 24.38 -12.37
CA VAL A 573 6.47 23.68 -11.65
C VAL A 573 6.95 22.46 -12.41
N HIS A 574 6.05 21.67 -13.02
CA HIS A 574 6.46 20.58 -13.91
C HIS A 574 7.18 21.10 -15.17
N GLN A 575 6.81 22.27 -15.70
CA GLN A 575 7.57 22.91 -16.77
C GLN A 575 9.01 23.23 -16.33
N ALA A 576 9.21 23.70 -15.10
CA ALA A 576 10.56 23.92 -14.56
C ALA A 576 11.34 22.60 -14.37
N ILE A 577 10.65 21.47 -14.09
CA ILE A 577 11.27 20.15 -14.11
C ILE A 577 11.74 19.81 -15.52
N HIS A 578 10.87 19.96 -16.52
CA HIS A 578 11.17 19.72 -17.93
C HIS A 578 12.37 20.53 -18.43
N GLU A 579 12.46 21.80 -18.05
CA GLU A 579 13.54 22.71 -18.42
C GLU A 579 14.80 22.58 -17.54
N ASN A 580 14.82 21.61 -16.61
CA ASN A 580 15.93 21.36 -15.67
C ASN A 580 16.32 22.61 -14.83
N ARG A 581 15.31 23.43 -14.47
CA ARG A 581 15.46 24.64 -13.65
C ARG A 581 15.22 24.41 -12.15
N HIS A 582 14.99 23.17 -11.73
CA HIS A 582 14.76 22.80 -10.34
C HIS A 582 16.02 22.21 -9.65
N ALA A 583 15.96 22.15 -8.32
CA ALA A 583 16.89 21.43 -7.46
C ALA A 583 16.12 20.83 -6.27
N GLY A 584 16.54 19.67 -5.78
CA GLY A 584 15.84 18.94 -4.70
C GLY A 584 14.48 18.38 -5.13
N THR A 585 13.70 17.94 -4.14
CA THR A 585 12.32 17.48 -4.31
C THR A 585 11.31 18.61 -4.24
N LEU A 586 10.13 18.36 -4.80
CA LEU A 586 9.06 19.35 -4.95
C LEU A 586 7.73 18.72 -4.53
N THR A 587 6.84 19.54 -3.96
CA THR A 587 5.48 19.11 -3.60
C THR A 587 4.48 20.24 -3.82
N VAL A 588 3.21 19.87 -3.95
CA VAL A 588 2.08 20.77 -4.10
C VAL A 588 1.06 20.56 -2.99
N ARG A 589 0.49 21.66 -2.47
CA ARG A 589 -0.66 21.64 -1.56
C ARG A 589 -1.93 21.29 -2.34
N VAL A 590 -2.73 20.37 -1.81
CA VAL A 590 -4.01 19.96 -2.41
C VAL A 590 -5.16 20.24 -1.44
N GLY A 591 -5.37 19.36 -0.47
CA GLY A 591 -6.32 19.52 0.64
C GLY A 591 -5.72 20.19 1.87
N ALA A 592 -4.60 20.91 1.72
CA ALA A 592 -3.87 21.54 2.81
C ALA A 592 -3.72 23.06 2.62
N GLY A 593 -3.81 23.79 3.73
CA GLY A 593 -3.39 25.20 3.83
C GLY A 593 -1.97 25.32 4.39
N THR A 594 -1.42 26.54 4.40
CA THR A 594 -0.06 26.82 4.92
C THR A 594 0.11 26.45 6.40
N SER A 595 -0.97 26.42 7.17
CA SER A 595 -0.96 25.97 8.56
C SER A 595 -0.53 24.51 8.75
N LEU A 596 -0.53 23.70 7.68
CA LEU A 596 -0.16 22.29 7.72
C LEU A 596 1.28 22.00 7.26
N ASP A 597 2.05 23.00 6.83
CA ASP A 597 3.37 22.78 6.22
C ASP A 597 4.40 22.19 7.19
N GLU A 598 4.29 22.55 8.48
CA GLU A 598 5.17 22.06 9.54
C GLU A 598 4.56 20.91 10.35
N VAL A 599 3.33 20.50 10.01
CA VAL A 599 2.62 19.43 10.71
C VAL A 599 3.22 18.07 10.35
N ARG A 600 3.19 17.12 11.30
CA ARG A 600 3.78 15.78 11.17
C ARG A 600 2.84 14.63 11.54
N ALA A 601 1.74 14.94 12.23
CA ALA A 601 0.88 13.93 12.82
C ALA A 601 -0.59 14.24 12.52
N ALA A 602 -1.40 13.19 12.40
CA ALA A 602 -2.84 13.31 12.14
C ALA A 602 -3.53 14.22 13.17
N ARG A 603 -3.18 14.10 14.46
CA ARG A 603 -3.72 14.95 15.53
C ARG A 603 -3.58 16.44 15.22
N ALA A 604 -2.37 16.87 14.87
CA ALA A 604 -2.08 18.27 14.59
C ALA A 604 -2.80 18.76 13.31
N VAL A 605 -3.11 17.88 12.36
CA VAL A 605 -4.00 18.21 11.23
C VAL A 605 -5.40 18.54 11.73
N TYR A 606 -5.97 17.68 12.58
CA TYR A 606 -7.30 17.93 13.17
C TYR A 606 -7.33 19.20 14.04
N GLU A 607 -6.28 19.45 14.85
CA GLU A 607 -6.16 20.67 15.66
C GLU A 607 -6.10 21.94 14.79
N ALA A 608 -5.32 21.92 13.70
CA ALA A 608 -5.28 23.01 12.74
C ALA A 608 -6.64 23.26 12.06
N TRP A 609 -7.49 22.23 12.00
CA TRP A 609 -8.87 22.32 11.54
C TRP A 609 -9.88 22.62 12.66
N GLY A 610 -9.43 22.97 13.85
CA GLY A 610 -10.27 23.40 14.96
C GLY A 610 -10.84 22.27 15.82
N SER A 611 -10.38 21.03 15.66
CA SER A 611 -10.69 19.95 16.59
C SER A 611 -9.95 20.15 17.93
N ARG A 612 -10.57 19.75 19.03
CA ARG A 612 -9.96 19.77 20.37
C ARG A 612 -9.78 18.35 20.89
N PHE A 613 -8.70 18.11 21.62
CA PHE A 613 -8.40 16.80 22.20
C PHE A 613 -8.35 16.89 23.72
N VAL A 614 -9.02 15.94 24.38
CA VAL A 614 -8.99 15.75 25.83
C VAL A 614 -8.59 14.30 26.07
N ASP A 615 -7.33 14.08 26.42
CA ASP A 615 -6.78 12.74 26.58
C ASP A 615 -6.63 12.36 28.05
N PHE A 616 -6.93 11.09 28.29
CA PHE A 616 -6.66 10.38 29.53
C PHE A 616 -5.76 9.17 29.22
N ALA A 617 -5.42 8.38 30.23
CA ALA A 617 -4.45 7.30 30.07
C ALA A 617 -4.97 6.17 29.15
N ARG A 618 -6.27 5.88 29.19
CA ARG A 618 -6.93 4.78 28.47
C ARG A 618 -8.11 5.23 27.61
N VAL A 619 -8.50 6.49 27.69
CA VAL A 619 -9.62 7.06 26.92
C VAL A 619 -9.17 8.36 26.29
N ARG A 620 -9.42 8.52 25.00
CA ARG A 620 -9.11 9.73 24.23
C ARG A 620 -10.40 10.33 23.71
N VAL A 621 -10.55 11.65 23.83
CA VAL A 621 -11.72 12.36 23.32
C VAL A 621 -11.28 13.39 22.29
N ARG A 622 -11.79 13.27 21.05
CA ARG A 622 -11.66 14.29 20.01
C ARG A 622 -12.99 15.00 19.82
N ILE A 623 -13.03 16.32 19.89
CA ILE A 623 -14.24 17.14 19.72
C ILE A 623 -14.09 17.93 18.43
N ASP A 624 -14.94 17.63 17.45
CA ASP A 624 -14.86 18.14 16.09
C ASP A 624 -15.96 19.18 15.82
N PRO A 625 -15.66 20.31 15.14
CA PRO A 625 -16.68 21.18 14.58
C PRO A 625 -17.43 20.49 13.44
N VAL A 626 -18.77 20.61 13.45
CA VAL A 626 -19.62 20.00 12.41
C VAL A 626 -19.67 20.86 11.14
N ARG A 627 -19.65 22.19 11.31
CA ARG A 627 -19.62 23.18 10.23
C ARG A 627 -18.64 24.30 10.57
N PRO A 628 -17.86 24.81 9.59
CA PRO A 628 -17.00 25.97 9.81
C PRO A 628 -17.80 27.18 10.34
N GLY A 629 -17.26 27.86 11.36
CA GLY A 629 -17.88 29.05 11.95
C GLY A 629 -19.19 28.83 12.72
N ARG A 630 -19.62 27.58 12.90
CA ARG A 630 -20.84 27.23 13.63
C ARG A 630 -20.51 26.57 14.97
N PRO A 631 -21.36 26.70 16.00
CA PRO A 631 -21.06 26.17 17.34
C PRO A 631 -21.15 24.66 17.44
N GLU A 632 -22.01 23.97 16.66
CA GLU A 632 -22.30 22.54 16.81
C GLU A 632 -21.03 21.67 16.77
N ARG A 633 -20.94 20.73 17.72
CA ARG A 633 -19.83 19.79 17.87
C ARG A 633 -20.28 18.34 17.89
N VAL A 634 -19.42 17.46 17.41
CA VAL A 634 -19.49 16.01 17.59
C VAL A 634 -18.23 15.54 18.29
N ALA A 635 -18.35 14.62 19.25
CA ALA A 635 -17.19 14.02 19.90
C ALA A 635 -16.93 12.59 19.41
N LEU A 636 -15.67 12.18 19.37
CA LEU A 636 -15.23 10.80 19.22
C LEU A 636 -14.49 10.39 20.49
N VAL A 637 -15.07 9.47 21.24
CA VAL A 637 -14.51 8.84 22.44
C VAL A 637 -13.91 7.50 22.04
N THR A 638 -12.61 7.34 22.21
CA THR A 638 -11.87 6.12 21.87
C THR A 638 -11.28 5.50 23.12
N ILE A 639 -11.68 4.28 23.45
CA ILE A 639 -11.02 3.47 24.49
C ILE A 639 -9.78 2.82 23.88
N ASP A 640 -8.62 3.08 24.45
CA ASP A 640 -7.33 2.59 23.98
C ASP A 640 -6.53 1.96 25.11
N TRP A 641 -6.74 0.66 25.30
CA TRP A 641 -6.05 -0.12 26.32
C TRP A 641 -5.72 -1.52 25.78
N ALA A 642 -4.57 -1.62 25.12
CA ALA A 642 -4.10 -2.88 24.55
C ALA A 642 -3.96 -3.99 25.62
N PRO A 643 -4.15 -5.27 25.25
CA PRO A 643 -4.49 -5.76 23.91
C PRO A 643 -5.99 -5.85 23.62
N ALA A 644 -6.87 -5.57 24.60
CA ALA A 644 -8.28 -5.99 24.57
C ALA A 644 -9.30 -4.90 24.94
N ASN A 645 -8.84 -3.67 25.19
CA ASN A 645 -9.65 -2.55 25.66
C ASN A 645 -10.50 -2.88 26.91
N ALA A 646 -9.93 -3.65 27.84
CA ALA A 646 -10.68 -4.17 29.00
C ALA A 646 -11.20 -3.06 29.93
N LEU A 647 -12.41 -3.25 30.45
CA LEU A 647 -13.07 -2.37 31.43
C LEU A 647 -12.63 -2.72 32.85
N GLY A 648 -11.43 -2.29 33.22
CA GLY A 648 -10.97 -2.27 34.60
C GLY A 648 -11.27 -0.94 35.28
N GLY A 649 -11.08 -0.88 36.61
CA GLY A 649 -11.27 0.33 37.43
C GLY A 649 -10.65 1.60 36.80
N PRO A 650 -9.38 1.56 36.39
CA PRO A 650 -8.74 2.72 35.75
C PRO A 650 -9.32 3.12 34.37
N THR A 651 -9.87 2.18 33.60
CA THR A 651 -10.60 2.50 32.36
C THR A 651 -11.94 3.15 32.67
N LEU A 652 -12.63 2.69 33.72
CA LEU A 652 -13.87 3.32 34.20
C LEU A 652 -13.62 4.74 34.74
N ASP A 653 -12.51 4.97 35.46
CA ASP A 653 -12.08 6.31 35.90
C ASP A 653 -11.94 7.27 34.71
N ASP A 654 -11.22 6.84 33.67
CA ASP A 654 -11.00 7.67 32.47
C ASP A 654 -12.29 7.87 31.66
N LEU A 655 -13.20 6.90 31.62
CA LEU A 655 -14.52 7.05 31.01
C LEU A 655 -15.39 8.06 31.78
N GLU A 656 -15.39 8.03 33.13
CA GLU A 656 -16.09 9.03 33.95
C GLU A 656 -15.60 10.44 33.64
N ARG A 657 -14.28 10.63 33.59
CA ARG A 657 -13.67 11.92 33.23
C ARG A 657 -13.96 12.34 31.81
N ALA A 658 -14.04 11.39 30.88
CA ALA A 658 -14.46 11.67 29.52
C ALA A 658 -15.91 12.17 29.48
N LEU A 659 -16.83 11.54 30.22
CA LEU A 659 -18.20 12.04 30.34
C LEU A 659 -18.25 13.44 30.99
N ASP A 660 -17.41 13.73 31.99
CA ASP A 660 -17.31 15.08 32.58
C ASP A 660 -16.90 16.11 31.50
N ALA A 661 -15.95 15.76 30.65
CA ALA A 661 -15.51 16.63 29.55
C ALA A 661 -16.61 16.83 28.48
N LEU A 662 -17.44 15.81 28.23
CA LEU A 662 -18.59 15.93 27.32
C LEU A 662 -19.71 16.78 27.91
N ASP A 663 -20.04 16.60 29.20
CA ASP A 663 -21.01 17.44 29.94
C ASP A 663 -20.59 18.92 29.95
N GLY A 664 -19.27 19.17 30.00
CA GLY A 664 -18.67 20.50 29.94
C GLY A 664 -18.61 21.15 28.56
N GLU A 665 -19.13 20.53 27.49
CA GLU A 665 -19.17 21.09 26.13
C GLU A 665 -20.61 21.46 25.73
N PRO A 666 -21.04 22.72 25.94
CA PRO A 666 -22.42 23.15 25.68
C PRO A 666 -22.87 23.01 24.22
N ALA A 667 -21.92 23.01 23.28
CA ALA A 667 -22.22 22.92 21.87
C ALA A 667 -22.19 21.47 21.33
N LEU A 668 -21.91 20.48 22.18
CA LEU A 668 -21.95 19.07 21.84
C LEU A 668 -23.37 18.64 21.48
N LYS A 669 -23.53 18.01 20.30
CA LYS A 669 -24.82 17.51 19.82
C LYS A 669 -24.91 15.99 19.74
N ALA A 670 -23.78 15.31 19.62
CA ALA A 670 -23.69 13.85 19.63
C ALA A 670 -22.26 13.41 19.94
N ALA A 671 -22.10 12.20 20.45
CA ALA A 671 -20.79 11.58 20.65
C ALA A 671 -20.75 10.18 20.05
N VAL A 672 -19.62 9.77 19.47
CA VAL A 672 -19.37 8.41 19.01
C VAL A 672 -18.42 7.74 19.99
N LEU A 673 -18.75 6.54 20.46
CA LEU A 673 -17.90 5.71 21.30
C LEU A 673 -17.34 4.55 20.48
N THR A 674 -16.03 4.34 20.53
CA THR A 674 -15.36 3.21 19.85
C THR A 674 -14.14 2.71 20.64
N GLY A 675 -13.53 1.62 20.15
CA GLY A 675 -12.26 1.08 20.66
C GLY A 675 -11.11 1.27 19.67
N ALA A 676 -9.90 1.49 20.19
CA ALA A 676 -8.68 1.47 19.41
C ALA A 676 -8.26 0.03 19.05
N GLY A 677 -7.28 -0.13 18.17
CA GLY A 677 -6.85 -1.45 17.70
C GLY A 677 -7.89 -2.15 16.82
N THR A 678 -8.00 -3.48 16.94
CA THR A 678 -8.83 -4.32 16.05
C THR A 678 -10.21 -4.65 16.62
N MET A 679 -10.58 -4.05 17.76
CA MET A 679 -11.79 -4.41 18.51
C MET A 679 -12.36 -3.24 19.31
N PHE A 680 -13.65 -3.31 19.64
CA PHE A 680 -14.34 -2.36 20.49
C PHE A 680 -13.88 -2.53 21.95
N VAL A 681 -14.44 -3.49 22.68
CA VAL A 681 -14.12 -3.79 24.08
C VAL A 681 -14.39 -5.27 24.36
N ALA A 682 -13.38 -6.01 24.81
CA ALA A 682 -13.50 -7.45 25.04
C ALA A 682 -14.29 -7.83 26.30
N GLY A 683 -14.54 -6.88 27.21
CA GLY A 683 -15.25 -7.13 28.47
C GLY A 683 -14.58 -6.51 29.68
N ALA A 684 -15.00 -6.94 30.86
CA ALA A 684 -14.40 -6.56 32.14
C ALA A 684 -12.94 -7.06 32.27
N ASP A 685 -12.15 -6.40 33.11
CA ASP A 685 -10.80 -6.89 33.43
C ASP A 685 -10.88 -8.13 34.33
N ILE A 686 -10.73 -9.30 33.72
CA ILE A 686 -10.80 -10.60 34.41
C ILE A 686 -9.71 -10.75 35.49
N ARG A 687 -8.53 -10.14 35.31
CA ARG A 687 -7.47 -10.21 36.32
C ARG A 687 -7.83 -9.37 37.53
N GLN A 688 -8.44 -8.21 37.31
CA GLN A 688 -8.96 -7.38 38.39
C GLN A 688 -10.06 -8.12 39.15
N LEU A 689 -11.04 -8.70 38.44
CA LEU A 689 -12.13 -9.47 39.06
C LEU A 689 -11.60 -10.63 39.91
N ARG A 690 -10.61 -11.37 39.40
CA ARG A 690 -9.99 -12.49 40.12
C ARG A 690 -9.24 -12.05 41.39
N GLY A 691 -8.77 -10.81 41.43
CA GLY A 691 -8.02 -10.25 42.55
C GLY A 691 -8.88 -9.81 43.74
N PHE A 692 -10.20 -9.69 43.58
CA PHE A 692 -11.08 -9.31 44.69
C PHE A 692 -11.32 -10.47 45.66
N ALA A 693 -11.19 -10.16 46.96
CA ALA A 693 -11.30 -11.16 48.01
C ALA A 693 -12.75 -11.28 48.52
N ARG A 694 -13.52 -10.19 48.46
CA ARG A 694 -14.84 -10.09 49.07
C ARG A 694 -15.93 -9.80 48.03
N PRO A 695 -17.12 -10.42 48.13
CA PRO A 695 -18.25 -10.16 47.21
C PRO A 695 -18.59 -8.68 47.05
N GLU A 696 -18.51 -7.90 48.14
CA GLU A 696 -18.86 -6.47 48.17
C GLU A 696 -17.93 -5.63 47.29
N GLU A 697 -16.68 -6.05 47.11
CA GLU A 697 -15.70 -5.36 46.25
C GLU A 697 -16.07 -5.52 44.77
N VAL A 698 -16.51 -6.72 44.38
CA VAL A 698 -16.98 -7.01 43.01
C VAL A 698 -18.32 -6.33 42.76
N GLU A 699 -19.25 -6.39 43.72
CA GLU A 699 -20.53 -5.68 43.66
C GLU A 699 -20.31 -4.18 43.46
N ALA A 700 -19.39 -3.56 44.20
CA ALA A 700 -19.08 -2.14 44.08
C ALA A 700 -18.58 -1.77 42.66
N VAL A 701 -17.77 -2.62 42.03
CA VAL A 701 -17.32 -2.43 40.65
C VAL A 701 -18.48 -2.54 39.66
N ALA A 702 -19.33 -3.56 39.81
CA ALA A 702 -20.51 -3.74 38.96
C ALA A 702 -21.49 -2.56 39.08
N ALA A 703 -21.84 -2.18 40.30
CA ALA A 703 -22.70 -1.04 40.58
C ALA A 703 -22.11 0.26 40.04
N ARG A 704 -20.78 0.44 40.10
CA ARG A 704 -20.10 1.59 39.51
C ARG A 704 -20.24 1.60 37.99
N ALA A 705 -19.95 0.49 37.31
CA ALA A 705 -20.09 0.38 35.87
C ALA A 705 -21.54 0.63 35.41
N GLN A 706 -22.53 0.05 36.09
CA GLN A 706 -23.95 0.30 35.83
C GLN A 706 -24.31 1.79 35.99
N ARG A 707 -23.83 2.47 37.05
CA ARG A 707 -24.05 3.92 37.23
C ARG A 707 -23.41 4.73 36.11
N LEU A 708 -22.19 4.39 35.72
CA LEU A 708 -21.47 5.04 34.62
C LEU A 708 -22.23 4.87 33.28
N PHE A 709 -22.68 3.65 32.97
CA PHE A 709 -23.46 3.38 31.76
C PHE A 709 -24.81 4.09 31.78
N GLY A 710 -25.46 4.16 32.94
CA GLY A 710 -26.68 4.93 33.14
C GLY A 710 -26.47 6.44 32.98
N ARG A 711 -25.29 6.97 33.35
CA ARG A 711 -24.92 8.36 33.11
C ARG A 711 -24.69 8.61 31.62
N LEU A 712 -23.95 7.73 30.95
CA LEU A 712 -23.74 7.75 29.50
C LEU A 712 -25.08 7.75 28.74
N ALA A 713 -26.02 6.88 29.15
CA ALA A 713 -27.35 6.78 28.53
C ALA A 713 -28.22 8.04 28.69
N ARG A 714 -27.96 8.85 29.71
CA ARG A 714 -28.71 10.08 30.04
C ARG A 714 -27.99 11.36 29.63
N LEU A 715 -26.84 11.24 28.96
CA LEU A 715 -26.10 12.39 28.45
C LEU A 715 -26.99 13.20 27.49
N ALA A 716 -26.98 14.52 27.62
CA ALA A 716 -27.81 15.39 26.77
C ALA A 716 -27.46 15.24 25.28
N ALA A 717 -26.17 15.02 24.98
CA ALA A 717 -25.72 14.58 23.67
C ALA A 717 -25.84 13.04 23.58
N PRO A 718 -26.68 12.49 22.69
CA PRO A 718 -26.79 11.04 22.50
C PRO A 718 -25.45 10.42 22.11
N VAL A 719 -25.14 9.27 22.70
CA VAL A 719 -23.94 8.49 22.39
C VAL A 719 -24.26 7.38 21.39
N ILE A 720 -23.45 7.27 20.34
CA ILE A 720 -23.55 6.27 19.28
C ILE A 720 -22.38 5.31 19.43
N ALA A 721 -22.64 4.01 19.56
CA ALA A 721 -21.58 3.00 19.56
C ALA A 721 -21.15 2.68 18.12
N ALA A 722 -19.86 2.77 17.85
CA ALA A 722 -19.21 2.24 16.64
C ALA A 722 -18.47 0.95 17.00
N VAL A 723 -19.15 -0.17 16.85
CA VAL A 723 -18.68 -1.50 17.23
C VAL A 723 -17.95 -2.16 16.07
N ASP A 724 -16.66 -2.38 16.25
CA ASP A 724 -15.82 -3.11 15.32
C ASP A 724 -15.08 -4.25 16.05
N GLY A 725 -14.88 -5.40 15.39
CA GLY A 725 -14.32 -6.60 16.04
C GLY A 725 -15.16 -7.08 17.24
N TYR A 726 -14.54 -7.34 18.38
CA TYR A 726 -15.26 -7.89 19.56
C TYR A 726 -15.89 -6.81 20.44
N ALA A 727 -17.18 -6.98 20.75
CA ALA A 727 -17.87 -6.36 21.87
C ALA A 727 -18.47 -7.46 22.75
N LEU A 728 -17.75 -7.88 23.79
CA LEU A 728 -18.12 -9.04 24.59
C LEU A 728 -18.29 -8.66 26.06
N GLY A 729 -19.23 -9.31 26.72
CA GLY A 729 -19.49 -9.13 28.13
C GLY A 729 -19.72 -7.66 28.50
N GLY A 730 -18.97 -7.16 29.48
CA GLY A 730 -18.92 -5.73 29.83
C GLY A 730 -18.78 -4.75 28.64
N GLY A 731 -18.10 -5.14 27.56
CA GLY A 731 -18.01 -4.34 26.34
C GLY A 731 -19.30 -4.34 25.52
N ASN A 732 -20.00 -5.47 25.47
CA ASN A 732 -21.35 -5.55 24.91
C ASN A 732 -22.36 -4.79 25.79
N GLU A 733 -22.19 -4.81 27.11
CA GLU A 733 -23.01 -4.04 28.03
C GLU A 733 -22.83 -2.54 27.82
N LEU A 734 -21.59 -2.06 27.67
CA LEU A 734 -21.28 -0.67 27.36
C LEU A 734 -21.91 -0.20 26.04
N GLN A 735 -21.81 -0.99 24.95
CA GLN A 735 -22.41 -0.57 23.68
C GLN A 735 -23.95 -0.59 23.74
N MET A 736 -24.56 -1.55 24.45
CA MET A 736 -26.02 -1.61 24.61
C MET A 736 -26.57 -0.40 25.37
N ALA A 737 -25.76 0.20 26.25
CA ALA A 737 -26.11 1.41 26.99
C ALA A 737 -26.18 2.68 26.12
N CYS A 738 -25.54 2.70 24.94
CA CYS A 738 -25.59 3.82 24.00
C CYS A 738 -27.00 4.04 23.43
N ALA A 739 -27.27 5.23 22.89
CA ALA A 739 -28.57 5.59 22.32
C ALA A 739 -28.79 5.01 20.91
N TRP A 740 -27.71 4.75 20.17
CA TRP A 740 -27.69 4.13 18.85
C TRP A 740 -26.46 3.25 18.66
N ARG A 741 -26.57 2.15 17.93
CA ARG A 741 -25.53 1.10 17.86
C ARG A 741 -25.29 0.66 16.43
N VAL A 742 -24.08 0.95 15.94
CA VAL A 742 -23.61 0.60 14.60
C VAL A 742 -22.53 -0.47 14.72
N ALA A 743 -22.72 -1.61 14.06
CA ALA A 743 -21.73 -2.69 14.02
C ALA A 743 -21.07 -2.82 12.65
N SER A 744 -19.78 -3.16 12.60
CA SER A 744 -19.13 -3.57 11.36
C SER A 744 -19.56 -4.98 10.97
N ARG A 745 -19.40 -5.37 9.70
CA ARG A 745 -19.72 -6.74 9.24
C ARG A 745 -18.92 -7.82 9.97
N ARG A 746 -17.70 -7.50 10.42
CA ARG A 746 -16.84 -8.43 11.15
C ARG A 746 -17.07 -8.41 12.67
N ALA A 747 -17.99 -7.57 13.15
CA ALA A 747 -18.25 -7.48 14.58
C ALA A 747 -18.86 -8.77 15.13
N GLU A 748 -18.37 -9.17 16.29
CA GLU A 748 -18.84 -10.32 17.06
C GLU A 748 -19.24 -9.86 18.46
N LEU A 749 -20.52 -10.01 18.79
CA LEU A 749 -21.13 -9.53 20.03
C LEU A 749 -21.64 -10.69 20.88
N GLY A 750 -21.62 -10.56 22.21
CA GLY A 750 -22.17 -11.61 23.06
C GLY A 750 -21.94 -11.42 24.55
N GLN A 751 -22.49 -12.34 25.34
CA GLN A 751 -22.42 -12.38 26.80
C GLN A 751 -21.76 -13.71 27.23
N PRO A 752 -20.42 -13.80 27.18
CA PRO A 752 -19.69 -15.04 27.45
C PRO A 752 -19.54 -15.39 28.94
N GLU A 753 -20.08 -14.59 29.86
CA GLU A 753 -19.87 -14.66 31.31
C GLU A 753 -20.18 -16.02 31.92
N ILE A 754 -21.19 -16.72 31.40
CA ILE A 754 -21.53 -18.07 31.85
C ILE A 754 -20.34 -19.03 31.75
N ASN A 755 -19.41 -18.77 30.82
CA ASN A 755 -18.18 -19.55 30.65
C ASN A 755 -17.19 -19.39 31.80
N LEU A 756 -17.24 -18.23 32.46
CA LEU A 756 -16.43 -17.85 33.63
C LEU A 756 -17.08 -18.28 34.95
N HIS A 757 -18.23 -18.96 34.90
CA HIS A 757 -19.07 -19.25 36.08
C HIS A 757 -19.60 -17.96 36.76
N VAL A 758 -19.79 -16.89 36.00
CA VAL A 758 -20.41 -15.65 36.48
C VAL A 758 -21.58 -15.26 35.59
N ILE A 759 -22.31 -14.23 35.99
CA ILE A 759 -23.38 -13.63 35.19
C ILE A 759 -22.89 -12.34 34.50
N PRO A 760 -23.57 -11.86 33.45
CA PRO A 760 -23.41 -10.49 32.97
C PRO A 760 -23.73 -9.51 34.12
N GLY A 761 -22.78 -8.65 34.46
CA GLY A 761 -22.77 -7.90 35.72
C GLY A 761 -22.84 -6.38 35.59
N PHE A 762 -22.64 -5.80 34.40
CA PHE A 762 -22.71 -4.34 34.21
C PHE A 762 -24.03 -3.91 33.54
N GLY A 763 -25.09 -4.70 33.69
CA GLY A 763 -26.45 -4.43 33.22
C GLY A 763 -26.93 -5.34 32.10
N GLY A 764 -26.15 -6.35 31.70
CA GLY A 764 -26.44 -7.21 30.55
C GLY A 764 -27.69 -8.05 30.70
N THR A 765 -28.02 -8.52 31.92
CA THR A 765 -29.28 -9.25 32.17
C THR A 765 -30.49 -8.32 32.02
N GLN A 766 -30.29 -7.01 32.11
CA GLN A 766 -31.35 -6.01 32.05
C GLN A 766 -31.51 -5.38 30.67
N MET A 767 -30.41 -5.01 30.02
CA MET A 767 -30.42 -4.28 28.75
C MET A 767 -30.75 -5.19 27.56
N LEU A 768 -30.14 -6.38 27.49
CA LEU A 768 -30.27 -7.27 26.33
C LEU A 768 -31.73 -7.70 26.10
N PRO A 769 -32.48 -8.18 27.11
CA PRO A 769 -33.87 -8.58 26.90
C PRO A 769 -34.79 -7.39 26.58
N ARG A 770 -34.50 -6.18 27.10
CA ARG A 770 -35.26 -4.96 26.79
C ARG A 770 -35.04 -4.48 25.35
N LEU A 771 -33.81 -4.57 24.85
CA LEU A 771 -33.50 -4.32 23.43
C LEU A 771 -34.27 -5.28 22.52
N ALA A 772 -34.24 -6.57 22.84
CA ALA A 772 -34.99 -7.59 22.12
C ALA A 772 -36.51 -7.34 22.15
N ALA A 773 -37.04 -6.95 23.32
CA ALA A 773 -38.46 -6.63 23.50
C ALA A 773 -38.88 -5.40 22.67
N ARG A 774 -38.07 -4.34 22.64
CA ARG A 774 -38.29 -3.15 21.79
C ARG A 774 -38.33 -3.52 20.31
N ARG A 775 -37.41 -4.38 19.86
CA ARG A 775 -37.36 -4.85 18.47
C ARG A 775 -38.62 -5.62 18.06
N ALA A 776 -39.18 -6.43 18.95
CA ALA A 776 -40.44 -7.13 18.71
C ALA A 776 -41.65 -6.19 18.68
N GLY A 777 -41.71 -5.22 19.59
CA GLY A 777 -42.78 -4.21 19.62
C GLY A 777 -42.85 -3.35 18.36
N ALA A 778 -41.70 -2.97 17.79
CA ALA A 778 -41.61 -2.22 16.54
C ALA A 778 -41.90 -3.06 15.28
N GLY A 779 -41.95 -4.39 15.39
CA GLY A 779 -42.06 -5.31 14.25
C GLY A 779 -43.29 -6.22 14.24
N GLY A 780 -44.26 -6.02 15.16
CA GLY A 780 -45.43 -6.91 15.31
C GLY A 780 -45.07 -8.35 15.72
N GLY A 781 -43.88 -8.57 16.28
CA GLY A 781 -43.35 -9.89 16.61
C GLY A 781 -43.89 -10.45 17.93
N GLN A 782 -43.87 -11.78 18.06
CA GLN A 782 -44.22 -12.47 19.31
C GLN A 782 -43.15 -12.22 20.38
N MET A 783 -43.41 -11.29 21.31
CA MET A 783 -42.58 -10.95 22.49
C MET A 783 -41.93 -12.16 23.16
N TYR A 784 -42.68 -13.26 23.28
CA TYR A 784 -42.20 -14.53 23.82
C TYR A 784 -40.92 -15.04 23.12
N ARG A 785 -40.91 -15.11 21.78
CA ARG A 785 -39.80 -15.73 21.03
C ARG A 785 -38.51 -14.93 21.12
N VAL A 786 -38.59 -13.59 21.06
CA VAL A 786 -37.40 -12.74 21.16
C VAL A 786 -36.80 -12.76 22.56
N LEU A 787 -37.63 -12.91 23.61
CA LEU A 787 -37.16 -13.06 24.98
C LEU A 787 -36.49 -14.42 25.20
N VAL A 788 -37.00 -15.50 24.59
CA VAL A 788 -36.32 -16.81 24.57
C VAL A 788 -34.96 -16.69 23.89
N ASP A 789 -34.89 -16.08 22.71
CA ASP A 789 -33.62 -15.91 22.00
C ASP A 789 -32.63 -15.01 22.80
N ALA A 790 -33.12 -13.97 23.48
CA ALA A 790 -32.34 -13.09 24.34
C ALA A 790 -31.74 -13.85 25.55
N LEU A 791 -32.57 -14.63 26.26
CA LEU A 791 -32.11 -15.50 27.34
C LEU A 791 -31.11 -16.55 26.85
N ALA A 792 -31.31 -17.10 25.65
CA ALA A 792 -30.37 -18.04 25.07
C ALA A 792 -28.98 -17.40 24.83
N VAL A 793 -28.90 -16.12 24.45
CA VAL A 793 -27.61 -15.40 24.35
C VAL A 793 -26.90 -15.31 25.71
N LEU A 794 -27.65 -15.05 26.78
CA LEU A 794 -27.10 -14.95 28.14
C LEU A 794 -26.65 -16.32 28.67
N LEU A 795 -27.36 -17.38 28.30
CA LEU A 795 -27.14 -18.73 28.83
C LEU A 795 -26.15 -19.56 28.02
N ASP A 796 -25.95 -19.31 26.73
CA ASP A 796 -25.13 -20.18 25.89
C ASP A 796 -23.67 -19.77 25.76
N GLY A 797 -23.33 -18.56 26.23
CA GLY A 797 -21.97 -18.04 26.26
C GLY A 797 -21.33 -17.84 24.89
N ARG A 798 -22.11 -17.82 23.79
CA ARG A 798 -21.61 -17.74 22.42
C ARG A 798 -21.62 -16.32 21.86
N ARG A 799 -20.67 -16.10 20.95
CA ARG A 799 -20.62 -14.90 20.10
C ARG A 799 -21.70 -14.96 19.02
N ARG A 800 -22.23 -13.80 18.66
CA ARG A 800 -23.21 -13.56 17.59
C ARG A 800 -22.57 -12.66 16.55
N SER A 801 -22.76 -12.99 15.28
CA SER A 801 -22.38 -12.10 14.18
C SER A 801 -23.17 -10.80 14.25
N ALA A 802 -22.65 -9.72 13.65
CA ALA A 802 -23.36 -8.46 13.48
C ALA A 802 -24.77 -8.63 12.90
N SER A 803 -24.94 -9.53 11.92
CA SER A 803 -26.25 -9.84 11.33
C SER A 803 -27.23 -10.46 12.32
N ARG A 804 -26.77 -11.38 13.18
CA ARG A 804 -27.61 -11.99 14.21
C ARG A 804 -27.90 -11.00 15.34
N ALA A 805 -26.95 -10.15 15.70
CA ALA A 805 -27.14 -9.07 16.66
C ALA A 805 -28.20 -8.07 16.18
N LEU A 806 -28.18 -7.69 14.90
CA LEU A 806 -29.20 -6.83 14.27
C LEU A 806 -30.59 -7.48 14.32
N ALA A 807 -30.69 -8.78 14.00
CA ALA A 807 -31.95 -9.50 14.05
C ALA A 807 -32.56 -9.56 15.47
N LEU A 808 -31.72 -9.57 16.50
CA LEU A 808 -32.13 -9.56 17.90
C LEU A 808 -32.35 -8.15 18.48
N GLY A 809 -32.02 -7.09 17.73
CA GLY A 809 -32.07 -5.70 18.20
C GLY A 809 -30.93 -5.32 19.16
N ILE A 810 -29.87 -6.12 19.25
CA ILE A 810 -28.68 -5.81 20.06
C ILE A 810 -27.88 -4.65 19.44
N VAL A 811 -27.98 -4.49 18.11
CA VAL A 811 -27.48 -3.34 17.35
C VAL A 811 -28.59 -2.82 16.44
N ASP A 812 -28.54 -1.54 16.08
CA ASP A 812 -29.55 -0.89 15.25
C ASP A 812 -29.20 -0.98 13.75
N GLU A 813 -27.90 -0.96 13.42
CA GLU A 813 -27.41 -0.98 12.04
C GLU A 813 -26.14 -1.84 11.88
N VAL A 814 -25.96 -2.42 10.69
CA VAL A 814 -24.68 -3.02 10.27
C VAL A 814 -24.11 -2.17 9.13
N ALA A 815 -22.95 -1.57 9.38
CA ALA A 815 -22.28 -0.70 8.41
C ALA A 815 -21.87 -1.50 7.14
N PRO A 816 -22.04 -0.92 5.94
CA PRO A 816 -21.63 -1.59 4.70
C PRO A 816 -20.12 -1.86 4.60
N ALA A 817 -19.29 -1.00 5.19
CA ALA A 817 -17.82 -1.11 5.15
C ALA A 817 -17.19 -0.90 6.55
N ASP A 818 -17.20 0.34 7.05
CA ASP A 818 -16.58 0.73 8.32
C ASP A 818 -17.62 1.27 9.31
N ALA A 819 -17.60 0.77 10.56
CA ALA A 819 -18.54 1.17 11.60
C ALA A 819 -18.28 2.58 12.13
N LEU A 820 -17.02 2.98 12.24
CA LEU A 820 -16.65 4.30 12.79
C LEU A 820 -17.13 5.43 11.89
N SER A 821 -16.83 5.36 10.60
CA SER A 821 -17.26 6.34 9.61
C SER A 821 -18.77 6.44 9.54
N HIS A 822 -19.46 5.29 9.55
CA HIS A 822 -20.91 5.26 9.52
C HIS A 822 -21.53 5.90 10.79
N ALA A 823 -20.97 5.61 11.97
CA ALA A 823 -21.41 6.21 13.23
C ALA A 823 -21.12 7.72 13.30
N LEU A 824 -19.98 8.19 12.80
CA LEU A 824 -19.68 9.63 12.69
C LEU A 824 -20.66 10.34 11.74
N GLY A 825 -21.04 9.70 10.63
CA GLY A 825 -22.07 10.22 9.73
C GLY A 825 -23.45 10.29 10.39
N VAL A 826 -23.82 9.30 11.22
CA VAL A 826 -25.03 9.35 12.06
C VAL A 826 -24.94 10.51 13.06
N ALA A 827 -23.83 10.66 13.76
CA ALA A 827 -23.60 11.72 14.74
C ALA A 827 -23.70 13.12 14.09
N ARG A 828 -23.18 13.29 12.87
CA ARG A 828 -23.35 14.52 12.09
C ARG A 828 -24.81 14.80 11.79
N ARG A 829 -25.57 13.81 11.28
CA ARG A 829 -27.00 13.99 11.00
C ARG A 829 -27.78 14.38 12.25
N ILE A 830 -27.45 13.81 13.41
CA ILE A 830 -28.04 14.22 14.69
C ILE A 830 -27.70 15.68 15.00
N ALA A 831 -26.42 16.06 14.86
CA ALA A 831 -25.96 17.43 15.11
C ALA A 831 -26.64 18.47 14.20
N LEU A 832 -27.08 18.07 13.02
CA LEU A 832 -27.77 18.94 12.05
C LEU A 832 -29.30 18.84 12.11
N GLY A 833 -29.88 17.97 12.95
CA GLY A 833 -31.32 17.74 12.99
C GLY A 833 -31.88 16.97 11.78
N GLU A 834 -31.01 16.25 11.07
CA GLU A 834 -31.33 15.47 9.86
C GLU A 834 -31.54 13.97 10.16
N PHE A 835 -31.33 13.54 11.41
CA PHE A 835 -31.50 12.15 11.81
C PHE A 835 -32.96 11.86 12.21
N SER A 836 -33.54 10.80 11.63
CA SER A 836 -34.94 10.40 11.85
C SER A 836 -35.13 9.15 12.71
N GLY A 837 -34.04 8.45 13.08
CA GLY A 837 -34.10 7.26 13.93
C GLY A 837 -34.47 7.58 15.38
N THR A 838 -35.02 6.59 16.09
CA THR A 838 -35.38 6.75 17.51
C THR A 838 -34.17 6.47 18.41
N LEU A 839 -33.53 7.53 18.87
CA LEU A 839 -32.45 7.48 19.86
C LEU A 839 -32.99 7.00 21.21
N TRP A 840 -32.46 5.88 21.71
CA TRP A 840 -32.95 5.30 22.95
C TRP A 840 -31.96 4.29 23.54
N SER A 841 -31.86 4.33 24.87
CA SER A 841 -31.12 3.37 25.68
C SER A 841 -32.05 2.67 26.66
N PRO A 842 -31.91 1.34 26.86
CA PRO A 842 -32.70 0.62 27.87
C PRO A 842 -32.54 1.18 29.28
N LEU A 843 -31.42 1.85 29.58
CA LEU A 843 -31.14 2.40 30.90
C LEU A 843 -31.90 3.69 31.22
N THR A 844 -32.68 4.20 30.26
CA THR A 844 -33.54 5.39 30.42
C THR A 844 -35.00 5.04 30.71
N ASP A 845 -35.33 3.74 30.74
CA ASP A 845 -36.70 3.25 30.88
C ASP A 845 -36.86 2.35 32.12
N GLU A 846 -37.59 2.86 33.12
CA GLU A 846 -37.89 2.14 34.37
C GLU A 846 -39.14 1.25 34.26
N ALA A 847 -39.81 1.21 33.10
CA ALA A 847 -41.06 0.49 32.96
C ALA A 847 -40.92 -1.02 33.27
N THR A 848 -41.90 -1.53 34.00
CA THR A 848 -42.12 -2.97 34.14
C THR A 848 -42.73 -3.53 32.86
N MET A 849 -42.38 -4.75 32.51
CA MET A 849 -42.83 -5.47 31.32
C MET A 849 -43.31 -6.87 31.69
N ALA A 850 -44.22 -7.42 30.91
CA ALA A 850 -44.64 -8.81 31.09
C ALA A 850 -43.46 -9.77 30.82
N PHE A 851 -43.33 -10.78 31.68
CA PHE A 851 -42.37 -11.87 31.51
C PHE A 851 -43.15 -13.19 31.32
N PRO A 852 -43.46 -13.59 30.07
CA PRO A 852 -44.50 -14.58 29.77
C PRO A 852 -44.00 -16.03 29.93
N ASN A 853 -43.59 -16.40 31.14
CA ASN A 853 -43.12 -17.74 31.51
C ASN A 853 -42.05 -18.33 30.56
N VAL A 854 -41.20 -17.49 29.96
CA VAL A 854 -40.18 -17.89 28.97
C VAL A 854 -39.13 -18.83 29.56
N GLU A 855 -38.98 -18.84 30.89
CA GLU A 855 -38.15 -19.80 31.60
C GLU A 855 -38.61 -21.24 31.37
N ARG A 856 -39.89 -21.48 31.05
CA ARG A 856 -40.45 -22.82 30.81
C ARG A 856 -40.28 -23.28 29.37
N ASP A 857 -39.76 -22.44 28.49
CA ASP A 857 -39.54 -22.79 27.08
C ASP A 857 -38.59 -24.00 26.96
N PRO A 858 -38.86 -24.96 26.06
CA PRO A 858 -37.98 -26.12 25.86
C PRO A 858 -36.52 -25.76 25.61
N GLU A 859 -36.24 -24.67 24.89
CA GLU A 859 -34.86 -24.24 24.62
C GLU A 859 -34.17 -23.74 25.89
N ILE A 860 -34.88 -22.96 26.71
CA ILE A 860 -34.33 -22.47 27.97
C ILE A 860 -34.12 -23.62 28.94
N GLN A 861 -35.09 -24.53 29.08
CA GLN A 861 -34.95 -25.74 29.90
C GLN A 861 -33.78 -26.61 29.46
N ARG A 862 -33.55 -26.75 28.15
CA ARG A 862 -32.39 -27.48 27.60
C ARG A 862 -31.06 -26.84 27.98
N LEU A 863 -30.92 -25.52 27.81
CA LEU A 863 -29.71 -24.79 28.21
C LEU A 863 -29.47 -24.87 29.71
N LEU A 864 -30.54 -24.75 30.49
CA LEU A 864 -30.52 -24.88 31.94
C LEU A 864 -30.10 -26.27 32.40
N ALA A 865 -30.58 -27.34 31.77
CA ALA A 865 -30.18 -28.72 32.05
C ALA A 865 -28.71 -28.97 31.71
N HIS A 866 -28.20 -28.39 30.62
CA HIS A 866 -26.78 -28.47 30.29
C HIS A 866 -25.90 -27.91 31.41
N HIS A 867 -26.27 -26.78 32.01
CA HIS A 867 -25.50 -26.14 33.09
C HIS A 867 -25.56 -26.87 34.44
N VAL A 868 -26.48 -27.83 34.60
CA VAL A 868 -26.44 -28.79 35.70
C VAL A 868 -25.34 -29.82 35.45
N HIS A 869 -25.23 -30.33 34.21
CA HIS A 869 -24.22 -31.32 33.83
C HIS A 869 -22.81 -30.73 33.70
N VAL A 870 -22.70 -29.49 33.22
CA VAL A 870 -21.47 -28.72 33.15
C VAL A 870 -21.57 -27.65 34.24
N PRO A 871 -20.89 -27.78 35.39
CA PRO A 871 -21.25 -27.13 36.66
C PRO A 871 -21.24 -25.59 36.56
N ARG A 872 -22.38 -25.03 36.17
CA ARG A 872 -22.70 -23.61 35.94
C ARG A 872 -24.16 -23.31 36.32
N GLU A 873 -24.78 -24.18 37.11
CA GLU A 873 -26.21 -24.09 37.44
C GLU A 873 -26.57 -22.79 38.16
N ALA A 874 -25.77 -22.41 39.17
CA ALA A 874 -25.99 -21.21 39.95
C ALA A 874 -26.04 -19.92 39.09
N PRO A 875 -25.02 -19.60 38.26
CA PRO A 875 -25.10 -18.43 37.37
C PRO A 875 -26.21 -18.57 36.31
N ALA A 876 -26.48 -19.76 35.80
CA ALA A 876 -27.54 -19.96 34.80
C ALA A 876 -28.94 -19.67 35.37
N ARG A 877 -29.23 -20.07 36.61
CA ARG A 877 -30.49 -19.76 37.29
C ARG A 877 -30.58 -18.29 37.67
N ALA A 878 -29.51 -17.73 38.22
CA ALA A 878 -29.42 -16.31 38.55
C ALA A 878 -29.76 -15.42 37.34
N ILE A 879 -29.26 -15.73 36.14
CA ILE A 879 -29.59 -14.99 34.91
C ILE A 879 -31.10 -14.93 34.69
N VAL A 880 -31.80 -16.07 34.74
CA VAL A 880 -33.25 -16.12 34.49
C VAL A 880 -34.03 -15.34 35.55
N ASP A 881 -33.65 -15.49 36.82
CA ASP A 881 -34.30 -14.82 37.94
C ASP A 881 -34.10 -13.31 37.91
N LEU A 882 -32.90 -12.84 37.56
CA LEU A 882 -32.58 -11.42 37.44
C LEU A 882 -33.31 -10.75 36.27
N VAL A 883 -33.42 -11.43 35.13
CA VAL A 883 -34.20 -10.92 33.99
C VAL A 883 -35.68 -10.80 34.40
N ARG A 884 -36.25 -11.83 35.03
CA ARG A 884 -37.63 -11.79 35.52
C ARG A 884 -37.83 -10.66 36.53
N LEU A 885 -36.92 -10.54 37.50
CA LEU A 885 -36.99 -9.53 38.55
C LEU A 885 -37.01 -8.13 37.93
N GLY A 886 -36.08 -7.84 37.02
CA GLY A 886 -36.02 -6.55 36.37
C GLY A 886 -37.25 -6.25 35.51
N PHE A 887 -37.82 -7.25 34.84
CA PHE A 887 -39.04 -7.07 34.05
C PHE A 887 -40.26 -6.82 34.95
N THR A 888 -40.39 -7.55 36.06
CA THR A 888 -41.59 -7.52 36.90
C THR A 888 -41.56 -6.49 38.02
N GLN A 889 -40.37 -6.07 38.46
CA GLN A 889 -40.17 -5.12 39.57
C GLN A 889 -39.40 -3.85 39.16
N GLY A 890 -39.06 -3.69 37.88
CA GLY A 890 -38.45 -2.49 37.33
C GLY A 890 -36.93 -2.59 37.15
N LEU A 891 -36.39 -1.73 36.29
CA LEU A 891 -34.98 -1.76 35.89
C LEU A 891 -34.05 -1.56 37.09
N SER A 892 -34.31 -0.56 37.93
CA SER A 892 -33.48 -0.26 39.10
C SER A 892 -33.38 -1.45 40.08
N ALA A 893 -34.49 -2.17 40.31
CA ALA A 893 -34.50 -3.36 41.16
C ALA A 893 -33.66 -4.50 40.55
N GLY A 894 -33.79 -4.71 39.24
CA GLY A 894 -33.01 -5.68 38.47
C GLY A 894 -31.51 -5.40 38.52
N LEU A 895 -31.08 -4.16 38.25
CA LEU A 895 -29.66 -3.76 38.27
C LEU A 895 -29.02 -3.94 39.66
N ALA A 896 -29.72 -3.52 40.71
CA ALA A 896 -29.23 -3.66 42.08
C ALA A 896 -29.08 -5.13 42.50
N ALA A 897 -30.01 -5.99 42.10
CA ALA A 897 -29.89 -7.43 42.33
C ALA A 897 -28.79 -8.08 41.48
N GLU A 898 -28.63 -7.65 40.23
CA GLU A 898 -27.58 -8.13 39.33
C GLU A 898 -26.20 -7.84 39.91
N ALA A 899 -25.95 -6.63 40.41
CA ALA A 899 -24.66 -6.27 41.00
C ALA A 899 -24.33 -7.14 42.24
N ARG A 900 -25.31 -7.34 43.14
CA ARG A 900 -25.17 -8.21 44.32
C ARG A 900 -24.84 -9.65 43.94
N GLU A 901 -25.60 -10.19 43.00
CA GLU A 901 -25.49 -11.59 42.59
C GLU A 901 -24.20 -11.83 41.78
N PHE A 902 -23.79 -10.87 40.96
CA PHE A 902 -22.50 -10.87 40.29
C PHE A 902 -21.35 -10.90 41.29
N GLY A 903 -21.42 -10.08 42.35
CA GLY A 903 -20.43 -10.08 43.42
C GLY A 903 -20.36 -11.41 44.15
N ARG A 904 -21.52 -11.95 44.54
CA ARG A 904 -21.64 -13.25 45.23
C ARG A 904 -21.05 -14.40 44.40
N LEU A 905 -21.40 -14.49 43.12
CA LEU A 905 -20.96 -15.58 42.24
C LEU A 905 -19.48 -15.45 41.88
N THR A 906 -19.00 -14.25 41.59
CA THR A 906 -17.59 -14.03 41.22
C THR A 906 -16.63 -14.35 42.36
N ALA A 907 -17.01 -14.03 43.60
CA ALA A 907 -16.20 -14.27 44.79
C ALA A 907 -16.33 -15.70 45.35
N SER A 908 -17.25 -16.52 44.83
CA SER A 908 -17.39 -17.93 45.24
C SER A 908 -16.19 -18.77 44.78
N ASP A 909 -16.00 -19.94 45.37
CA ASP A 909 -14.92 -20.86 45.00
C ASP A 909 -15.06 -21.32 43.54
N GLU A 910 -16.29 -21.58 43.08
CA GLU A 910 -16.58 -21.95 41.70
C GLU A 910 -16.38 -20.80 40.72
N GLY A 911 -16.76 -19.58 41.10
CA GLY A 911 -16.50 -18.35 40.34
C GLY A 911 -15.01 -18.13 40.14
N ARG A 912 -14.23 -18.19 41.23
CA ARG A 912 -12.76 -18.10 41.19
C ARG A 912 -12.14 -19.19 40.32
N ALA A 913 -12.59 -20.43 40.46
CA ALA A 913 -12.14 -21.53 39.62
C ALA A 913 -12.53 -21.34 38.13
N GLY A 914 -13.67 -20.70 37.85
CA GLY A 914 -14.10 -20.32 36.50
C GLY A 914 -13.18 -19.27 35.87
N LEU A 915 -12.88 -18.21 36.60
CA LEU A 915 -11.92 -17.17 36.19
C LEU A 915 -10.52 -17.74 35.96
N ASP A 916 -10.03 -18.60 36.87
CA ASP A 916 -8.73 -19.27 36.75
C ASP A 916 -8.66 -20.16 35.51
N ARG A 917 -9.73 -20.93 35.23
CA ARG A 917 -9.82 -21.74 34.00
C ARG A 917 -9.78 -20.89 32.75
N PHE A 918 -10.45 -19.75 32.73
CA PHE A 918 -10.42 -18.86 31.57
C PHE A 918 -9.03 -18.24 31.35
N LEU A 919 -8.38 -17.75 32.41
CA LEU A 919 -7.01 -17.25 32.35
C LEU A 919 -6.02 -18.33 31.87
N ALA A 920 -6.28 -19.59 32.24
CA ALA A 920 -5.54 -20.76 31.78
C ALA A 920 -5.98 -21.31 30.39
N ARG A 921 -6.97 -20.70 29.73
CA ARG A 921 -7.57 -21.15 28.46
C ARG A 921 -8.13 -22.59 28.51
N ARG A 922 -8.74 -22.97 29.64
CA ARG A 922 -9.32 -24.29 29.93
C ARG A 922 -10.81 -24.19 30.32
N SER A 923 -11.56 -23.31 29.64
CA SER A 923 -12.99 -23.14 29.87
C SER A 923 -13.76 -24.43 29.61
N LEU A 924 -14.81 -24.69 30.39
CA LEU A 924 -15.67 -25.87 30.20
C LEU A 924 -16.47 -25.79 28.88
N PRO A 925 -16.91 -26.95 28.33
CA PRO A 925 -17.70 -27.00 27.09
C PRO A 925 -18.95 -26.11 27.10
N LEU A 926 -19.39 -25.68 25.91
CA LEU A 926 -20.62 -24.90 25.72
C LEU A 926 -21.83 -25.81 25.49
N PRO A 927 -23.07 -25.36 25.80
CA PRO A 927 -24.28 -26.13 25.49
C PRO A 927 -24.40 -26.43 24.00
N LEU A 928 -24.70 -27.64 23.52
CA LEU A 928 -24.82 -27.93 22.07
C LEU A 928 -25.79 -26.97 21.35
N ARG A 929 -25.56 -26.66 20.06
CA ARG A 929 -26.49 -25.80 19.31
C ARG A 929 -27.77 -26.58 19.01
N ARG A 930 -28.88 -25.85 18.88
CA ARG A 930 -30.18 -26.43 18.53
C ARG A 930 -30.12 -27.27 17.25
N ASP A 931 -29.35 -26.84 16.25
CA ASP A 931 -29.23 -27.52 14.96
C ASP A 931 -28.27 -28.73 14.98
N ASP A 932 -27.44 -28.85 16.03
CA ASP A 932 -26.50 -29.97 16.22
C ASP A 932 -27.19 -31.16 16.93
N VAL A 933 -28.39 -30.94 17.49
CA VAL A 933 -29.22 -31.99 18.08
C VAL A 933 -30.15 -32.46 16.97
N GLY A 934 -29.77 -33.52 16.26
CA GLY A 934 -30.57 -34.10 15.18
C GLY A 934 -32.04 -34.21 15.59
N GLY A 935 -32.93 -33.72 14.73
CA GLY A 935 -34.38 -33.75 14.97
C GLY A 935 -34.84 -35.16 15.32
N GLY A 936 -35.16 -35.34 16.60
CA GLY A 936 -35.76 -36.55 17.17
C GLY A 936 -37.12 -36.21 17.73
#